data_AF-A0A8J3LA87-F1
#
_entry.id   AF-A0A8J3LA87-F1
#
_cell.length_a   1.000
_cell.length_b   1.000
_cell.length_c   1.000
_cell.angle_alpha   90.00
_cell.angle_beta   90.00
_cell.angle_gamma   90.00
#
_symmetry.space_group_name_H-M   'P 1'
#
loop_
_entity.id
_entity.type
_entity.pdbx_description
1 polymer ?
#
loop_
_entity_poly.entity_id
_entity_poly.type
_entity_poly.pdbx_seq_one_letter_code
_entity_poly.pdbx_strand_id
1 'polypeptide(L)'
;MRVRLLALLNAKLAHARQHQSTELLDDDTTLAELVDLLHDRRPATEHGPDLEVLSIVGWVLYLRHLNAPEQTRLPTFVAACQLLGPVHLADPGSLPPMVAAFYATGADPREFFSWQTGMNTDPEVWVALVREPMTRFLADHTDLATARLVTGLLRLACVAAGDRHPGRTRYLGGLASHLAVLRPLVDDLETARASAEANQAMLDAMTASDPARGLFLQNLGVARFTVGRDTDRLDLVEQAVDLFREALPLARSADERDHLRLNLGGALGHLGAFGTRHALLHEAAVLLRETAAGAGPVADAAVKNLRAMLGQAMAGLQATPDDDALLALCTGAVRPEPPDAPLDALFLIALMYLLMRRYQLPRGTLQDATRAIAYGRRAHAVTRTGRIIDHAERASLLHNLGSCMRTVAQISGDVALVDEAIDLGRQACAAPASPSLDQATLLASLASSLACRFDLAGDRAAQREALAVSRQAVAYIEAGGTPGDSLTLFDVHTVQTDDPDAGRHTVAAWRASVLHAHTAVLRNSAHILDDLSLLREAVDIRRELAAEPGITDRTHGRRLHAYSDVLRDLAASTRGAERATFAREAVDLARRGMALTPDDDVDRYAYQGNLGRALRLLGQIEGEATGAEAVLAARQARDTTDPKSPWWAFHSLHLGLALYHESDSTDAVEQALAAFEAATHAPAARPDVRVNSGRMYAEAALRLDRPAAAVDALAEAVAHLPFVASPDQSRQDRERILRDQQGLTAQIVRACVAAGDPARAVELLEQARGLLYAEALGARGDLSELQRLDSDLYAQFNDVLRRIRGLDSAEPAPGTDRQAADLRGTTIAERNALIARIRTSTPLTDFLKPPGLSQLRAQACDGPIIIVASTGESGHALIITADADRPVRHVPLPGLAYEQASDRVLTFLAARTVATDPGYSIRARIRGQREVTGMLSWLWTVAAEPIMEALGAAAVPDADDAELPRVWWCPVGFLANLPWHAAGTHDRGTAAAVLDRVVSSYTVSIRALQYARARPVPPSGGSMLVVAQPTLPGAGTLGGVAAEVDRITRYVPETEQLSESRARKAEVLAGLARHPYAHFACHALSDLREPARSRLILADHETDPLTVRDLSALHLEAKELAVLSACSTYETNPSTADDAVHLTAAFQLLGFRHVVGSLWPVSDGTAVDLADTLYHHLTGGGRQPLDATATATALHRAVRALRARFPAAPTVWAAYLHTGA
;
A
#
# COMPACT_ATOMS: atom_id res chain seq x y z
N MET A 1 64.42 -7.93 -15.65
CA MET A 1 64.69 -8.53 -14.34
C MET A 1 66.14 -8.97 -14.22
N ARG A 2 66.58 -9.96 -15.01
CA ARG A 2 67.96 -10.47 -15.09
C ARG A 2 69.11 -9.46 -14.95
N VAL A 3 69.16 -8.40 -15.75
CA VAL A 3 70.24 -7.37 -15.68
C VAL A 3 70.34 -6.73 -14.29
N ARG A 4 69.18 -6.47 -13.65
CA ARG A 4 69.11 -5.89 -12.31
C ARG A 4 69.59 -6.88 -11.24
N LEU A 5 69.16 -8.15 -11.33
CA LEU A 5 69.58 -9.20 -10.39
C LEU A 5 71.09 -9.48 -10.51
N LEU A 6 71.63 -9.55 -11.73
CA LEU A 6 73.06 -9.68 -11.98
C LEU A 6 73.86 -8.53 -11.36
N ALA A 7 73.42 -7.29 -11.54
CA ALA A 7 74.08 -6.12 -10.96
C ALA A 7 74.03 -6.15 -9.42
N LEU A 8 72.88 -6.51 -8.85
CA LEU A 8 72.67 -6.59 -7.40
C LEU A 8 73.54 -7.67 -6.75
N LEU A 9 73.50 -8.88 -7.28
CA LEU A 9 74.29 -10.01 -6.77
C LEU A 9 75.78 -9.78 -6.97
N ASN A 10 76.21 -9.17 -8.08
CA ASN A 10 77.60 -8.75 -8.26
C ASN A 10 78.03 -7.71 -7.24
N ALA A 11 77.18 -6.72 -6.92
CA ALA A 11 77.49 -5.72 -5.90
C ALA A 11 77.61 -6.35 -4.50
N LYS A 12 76.68 -7.25 -4.14
CA LYS A 12 76.75 -8.01 -2.88
C LYS A 12 78.00 -8.89 -2.83
N LEU A 13 78.32 -9.59 -3.91
CA LEU A 13 79.51 -10.44 -4.02
C LEU A 13 80.82 -9.63 -3.92
N ALA A 14 80.88 -8.48 -4.59
CA ALA A 14 82.02 -7.57 -4.51
C ALA A 14 82.21 -7.00 -3.10
N HIS A 15 81.12 -6.58 -2.46
CA HIS A 15 81.13 -6.11 -1.07
C HIS A 15 81.61 -7.21 -0.12
N ALA A 16 81.08 -8.43 -0.24
CA ALA A 16 81.45 -9.55 0.60
C ALA A 16 82.93 -9.91 0.48
N ARG A 17 83.49 -9.87 -0.74
CA ARG A 17 84.93 -10.09 -0.99
C ARG A 17 85.80 -8.96 -0.46
N GLN A 18 85.36 -7.70 -0.63
CA GLN A 18 86.11 -6.52 -0.20
C GLN A 18 86.19 -6.42 1.33
N HIS A 19 85.09 -6.73 2.03
CA HIS A 19 84.98 -6.58 3.47
C HIS A 19 85.13 -7.88 4.26
N GLN A 20 85.36 -9.02 3.60
CA GLN A 20 85.43 -10.36 4.22
C GLN A 20 84.22 -10.69 5.12
N SER A 21 83.04 -10.16 4.78
CA SER A 21 81.79 -10.41 5.49
C SER A 21 80.77 -11.06 4.55
N THR A 22 80.13 -12.13 5.00
CA THR A 22 79.06 -12.81 4.24
C THR A 22 77.67 -12.43 4.73
N GLU A 23 77.56 -11.50 5.68
CA GLU A 23 76.29 -11.15 6.34
C GLU A 23 75.20 -10.73 5.34
N LEU A 24 75.57 -9.95 4.32
CA LEU A 24 74.67 -9.55 3.22
C LEU A 24 74.33 -10.69 2.26
N LEU A 25 75.05 -11.81 2.34
CA LEU A 25 74.84 -12.99 1.51
C LEU A 25 74.04 -14.06 2.24
N ASP A 26 73.99 -14.05 3.58
CA ASP A 26 73.43 -15.14 4.39
C ASP A 26 71.90 -15.04 4.59
N ASP A 27 71.26 -13.96 4.15
CA ASP A 27 69.80 -13.79 4.25
C ASP A 27 69.01 -14.57 3.17
N ASP A 28 67.71 -14.77 3.43
CA ASP A 28 66.79 -15.41 2.49
C ASP A 28 66.54 -14.56 1.25
N THR A 29 66.62 -13.23 1.37
CA THR A 29 66.48 -12.29 0.26
C THR A 29 67.50 -12.61 -0.84
N THR A 30 68.75 -12.83 -0.44
CA THR A 30 69.81 -13.20 -1.36
C THR A 30 69.56 -14.58 -1.94
N LEU A 31 69.08 -15.54 -1.16
CA LEU A 31 68.77 -16.88 -1.71
C LEU A 31 67.64 -16.80 -2.74
N ALA A 32 66.61 -15.98 -2.50
CA ALA A 32 65.52 -15.74 -3.44
C ALA A 32 66.02 -15.06 -4.73
N GLU A 33 66.88 -14.04 -4.61
CA GLU A 33 67.49 -13.38 -5.78
C GLU A 33 68.32 -14.35 -6.63
N LEU A 34 69.05 -15.27 -6.00
CA LEU A 34 69.80 -16.33 -6.71
C LEU A 34 68.85 -17.28 -7.43
N VAL A 35 67.78 -17.70 -6.76
CA VAL A 35 66.78 -18.62 -7.30
C VAL A 35 66.07 -18.00 -8.50
N ASP A 36 65.63 -16.75 -8.40
CA ASP A 36 65.01 -16.01 -9.50
C ASP A 36 65.97 -15.87 -10.70
N LEU A 37 67.24 -15.56 -10.43
CA LEU A 37 68.25 -15.44 -11.48
C LEU A 37 68.56 -16.79 -12.15
N LEU A 38 68.58 -17.88 -11.39
CA LEU A 38 68.75 -19.23 -11.92
C LEU A 38 67.52 -19.72 -12.70
N HIS A 39 66.33 -19.24 -12.37
CA HIS A 39 65.08 -19.54 -13.06
C HIS A 39 64.97 -18.79 -14.40
N ASP A 40 65.33 -17.50 -14.43
CA ASP A 40 65.29 -16.60 -15.62
C ASP A 40 66.48 -16.81 -16.60
N ARG A 41 67.18 -17.95 -16.52
CA ARG A 41 68.34 -18.24 -17.38
C ARG A 41 67.91 -18.75 -18.76
N ARG A 42 68.76 -18.55 -19.77
CA ARG A 42 68.52 -19.10 -21.11
C ARG A 42 68.73 -20.62 -21.12
N PRO A 43 67.80 -21.43 -21.68
CA PRO A 43 68.06 -22.85 -21.89
C PRO A 43 69.23 -23.05 -22.87
N ALA A 44 70.05 -24.07 -22.62
CA ALA A 44 71.37 -24.25 -23.25
C ALA A 44 71.33 -24.72 -24.71
N THR A 45 70.17 -24.76 -25.36
CA THR A 45 69.96 -25.60 -26.55
C THR A 45 70.58 -25.07 -27.85
N GLU A 46 71.16 -23.86 -27.88
CA GLU A 46 71.96 -23.37 -29.03
C GLU A 46 73.26 -22.60 -28.70
N HIS A 47 73.49 -22.11 -27.47
CA HIS A 47 74.61 -21.20 -27.14
C HIS A 47 75.50 -21.63 -25.95
N GLY A 48 75.30 -22.83 -25.38
CA GLY A 48 76.04 -23.30 -24.19
C GLY A 48 75.52 -22.71 -22.86
N PRO A 49 76.13 -23.11 -21.71
CA PRO A 49 75.71 -22.63 -20.38
C PRO A 49 75.95 -21.15 -20.17
N ASP A 50 75.09 -20.56 -19.34
CA ASP A 50 75.15 -19.16 -18.93
C ASP A 50 76.25 -18.95 -17.87
N LEU A 51 77.51 -18.97 -18.32
CA LEU A 51 78.68 -18.97 -17.44
C LEU A 51 78.73 -17.76 -16.49
N GLU A 52 78.19 -16.61 -16.90
CA GLU A 52 78.12 -15.41 -16.05
C GLU A 52 77.19 -15.64 -14.85
N VAL A 53 75.96 -16.11 -15.10
CA VAL A 53 74.98 -16.42 -14.04
C VAL A 53 75.53 -17.53 -13.13
N LEU A 54 76.04 -18.60 -13.72
CA LEU A 54 76.57 -19.75 -12.96
C LEU A 54 77.77 -19.37 -12.09
N SER A 55 78.67 -18.52 -12.60
CA SER A 55 79.81 -18.00 -11.85
C SER A 55 79.37 -17.18 -10.64
N ILE A 56 78.49 -16.19 -10.86
CA ILE A 56 78.03 -15.30 -9.79
C ILE A 56 77.28 -16.09 -8.71
N VAL A 57 76.33 -16.94 -9.12
CA VAL A 57 75.52 -17.71 -8.17
C VAL A 57 76.37 -18.74 -7.43
N GLY A 58 77.25 -19.45 -8.14
CA GLY A 58 78.16 -20.42 -7.54
C GLY A 58 79.13 -19.77 -6.54
N TRP A 59 79.65 -18.58 -6.83
CA TRP A 59 80.48 -17.81 -5.91
C TRP A 59 79.73 -17.32 -4.68
N VAL A 60 78.48 -16.84 -4.84
CA VAL A 60 77.65 -16.45 -3.69
C VAL A 60 77.37 -17.66 -2.80
N LEU A 61 76.97 -18.80 -3.35
CA LEU A 61 76.75 -20.02 -2.59
C LEU A 61 78.03 -20.52 -1.91
N TYR A 62 79.20 -20.42 -2.57
CA TYR A 62 80.48 -20.77 -1.96
C TYR A 62 80.77 -19.90 -0.73
N LEU A 63 80.56 -18.59 -0.81
CA LEU A 63 80.79 -17.70 0.33
C LEU A 63 79.78 -17.95 1.44
N ARG A 64 78.50 -18.15 1.11
CA ARG A 64 77.48 -18.55 2.09
C ARG A 64 77.83 -19.86 2.80
N HIS A 65 78.40 -20.83 2.09
CA HIS A 65 78.81 -22.11 2.68
C HIS A 65 79.77 -21.92 3.86
N LEU A 66 80.70 -20.97 3.78
CA LEU A 66 81.69 -20.73 4.82
C LEU A 66 81.04 -20.38 6.17
N ASN A 67 79.85 -19.79 6.15
CA ASN A 67 79.10 -19.38 7.33
C ASN A 67 77.74 -20.09 7.49
N ALA A 68 77.43 -21.05 6.62
CA ALA A 68 76.19 -21.80 6.67
C ALA A 68 76.08 -22.69 7.93
N PRO A 69 74.86 -22.84 8.48
CA PRO A 69 74.55 -23.82 9.54
C PRO A 69 75.00 -25.23 9.16
N GLU A 70 75.38 -26.06 10.14
CA GLU A 70 75.94 -27.41 9.90
C GLU A 70 75.08 -28.26 8.95
N GLN A 71 73.75 -28.12 9.02
CA GLN A 71 72.78 -28.89 8.24
C GLN A 71 72.71 -28.50 6.75
N THR A 72 72.95 -27.23 6.42
CA THR A 72 72.93 -26.72 5.03
C THR A 72 74.32 -26.46 4.48
N ARG A 73 75.36 -26.46 5.33
CA ARG A 73 76.76 -26.24 4.98
C ARG A 73 77.22 -27.12 3.83
N LEU A 74 77.10 -28.44 3.96
CA LEU A 74 77.53 -29.36 2.90
C LEU A 74 76.69 -29.19 1.61
N PRO A 75 75.35 -29.17 1.65
CA PRO A 75 74.52 -28.87 0.48
C PRO A 75 74.89 -27.57 -0.24
N THR A 76 75.08 -26.47 0.47
CA THR A 76 75.46 -25.17 -0.12
C THR A 76 76.83 -25.23 -0.80
N PHE A 77 77.79 -25.96 -0.22
CA PHE A 77 79.10 -26.19 -0.86
C PHE A 77 78.97 -27.01 -2.13
N VAL A 78 78.20 -28.10 -2.08
CA VAL A 78 77.98 -28.97 -3.24
C VAL A 78 77.27 -28.19 -4.34
N ALA A 79 76.26 -27.37 -4.02
CA ALA A 79 75.60 -26.48 -4.98
C ALA A 79 76.59 -25.54 -5.66
N ALA A 80 77.48 -24.91 -4.86
CA ALA A 80 78.51 -24.01 -5.35
C ALA A 80 79.50 -24.73 -6.28
N CYS A 81 80.01 -25.90 -5.89
CA CYS A 81 80.88 -26.72 -6.71
C CYS A 81 80.21 -27.04 -8.04
N GLN A 82 78.98 -27.56 -8.01
CA GLN A 82 78.25 -28.01 -9.21
C GLN A 82 77.95 -26.86 -10.18
N LEU A 83 77.55 -25.68 -9.68
CA LEU A 83 77.31 -24.51 -10.54
C LEU A 83 78.61 -23.91 -11.11
N LEU A 84 79.72 -24.01 -10.37
CA LEU A 84 81.03 -23.54 -10.83
C LEU A 84 81.76 -24.54 -11.75
N GLY A 85 81.27 -25.77 -11.90
CA GLY A 85 81.89 -26.78 -12.76
C GLY A 85 82.03 -26.36 -14.24
N PRO A 86 80.97 -25.82 -14.89
CA PRO A 86 81.08 -25.28 -16.24
C PRO A 86 82.04 -24.08 -16.35
N VAL A 87 82.11 -23.26 -15.30
CA VAL A 87 83.05 -22.14 -15.21
C VAL A 87 84.47 -22.66 -15.12
N HIS A 88 84.72 -23.75 -14.38
CA HIS A 88 86.01 -24.44 -14.34
C HIS A 88 86.47 -24.87 -15.73
N LEU A 89 85.57 -25.47 -16.52
CA LEU A 89 85.89 -25.98 -17.86
C LEU A 89 86.22 -24.86 -18.85
N ALA A 90 85.70 -23.65 -18.63
CA ALA A 90 85.92 -22.49 -19.48
C ALA A 90 87.10 -21.61 -19.02
N ASP A 91 87.22 -21.37 -17.70
CA ASP A 91 88.27 -20.58 -17.06
C ASP A 91 88.59 -21.13 -15.65
N PRO A 92 89.50 -22.12 -15.54
CA PRO A 92 89.87 -22.75 -14.27
C PRO A 92 90.40 -21.77 -13.21
N GLY A 93 90.98 -20.65 -13.64
CA GLY A 93 91.63 -19.67 -12.76
C GLY A 93 90.65 -18.76 -12.01
N SER A 94 89.37 -18.76 -12.41
CA SER A 94 88.33 -17.89 -11.86
C SER A 94 87.58 -18.47 -10.65
N LEU A 95 88.01 -19.62 -10.13
CA LEU A 95 87.32 -20.37 -9.08
C LEU A 95 87.78 -20.03 -7.65
N PRO A 96 86.91 -20.24 -6.65
CA PRO A 96 87.32 -20.20 -5.25
C PRO A 96 88.31 -21.31 -4.88
N PRO A 97 89.25 -21.08 -3.94
CA PRO A 97 90.34 -22.02 -3.64
C PRO A 97 89.90 -23.45 -3.27
N MET A 98 88.85 -23.60 -2.44
CA MET A 98 88.35 -24.93 -2.06
C MET A 98 87.63 -25.64 -3.21
N VAL A 99 86.97 -24.91 -4.10
CA VAL A 99 86.31 -25.49 -5.28
C VAL A 99 87.35 -25.91 -6.32
N ALA A 100 88.38 -25.10 -6.53
CA ALA A 100 89.53 -25.45 -7.37
C ALA A 100 90.27 -26.68 -6.82
N ALA A 101 90.47 -26.75 -5.50
CA ALA A 101 91.06 -27.92 -4.85
C ALA A 101 90.18 -29.17 -5.01
N PHE A 102 88.87 -29.05 -4.88
CA PHE A 102 87.92 -30.15 -5.09
C PHE A 102 88.08 -30.76 -6.50
N TYR A 103 88.09 -29.95 -7.56
CA TYR A 103 88.29 -30.47 -8.92
C TYR A 103 89.71 -31.00 -9.15
N ALA A 104 90.73 -30.45 -8.49
CA ALA A 104 92.10 -30.97 -8.55
C ALA A 104 92.26 -32.36 -7.92
N THR A 105 91.31 -32.83 -7.10
CA THR A 105 91.33 -34.21 -6.56
C THR A 105 90.89 -35.28 -7.57
N GLY A 106 90.50 -34.88 -8.78
CA GLY A 106 90.13 -35.80 -9.86
C GLY A 106 88.63 -35.92 -10.14
N ALA A 107 87.79 -35.13 -9.48
CA ALA A 107 86.36 -35.04 -9.80
C ALA A 107 86.16 -34.38 -11.17
N ASP A 108 85.45 -35.03 -12.11
CA ASP A 108 85.17 -34.44 -13.43
C ASP A 108 83.99 -33.46 -13.33
N PRO A 109 84.17 -32.15 -13.60
CA PRO A 109 83.08 -31.18 -13.58
C PRO A 109 81.94 -31.52 -14.56
N ARG A 110 82.19 -32.34 -15.59
CA ARG A 110 81.18 -32.77 -16.56
C ARG A 110 80.20 -33.79 -15.97
N GLU A 111 80.58 -34.53 -14.94
CA GLU A 111 79.67 -35.46 -14.23
C GLU A 111 78.59 -34.72 -13.46
N PHE A 112 78.88 -33.48 -13.07
CA PHE A 112 77.98 -32.57 -12.36
C PHE A 112 77.39 -31.49 -13.26
N PHE A 113 77.39 -31.68 -14.59
CA PHE A 113 76.81 -30.72 -15.54
C PHE A 113 76.05 -31.40 -16.69
N SER A 114 74.79 -31.03 -16.91
CA SER A 114 73.93 -31.56 -17.97
C SER A 114 73.76 -30.51 -19.05
N TRP A 115 74.27 -30.83 -20.24
CA TRP A 115 74.12 -30.01 -21.44
C TRP A 115 72.68 -29.95 -21.96
N GLN A 116 71.82 -30.90 -21.56
CA GLN A 116 70.42 -30.94 -21.97
C GLN A 116 69.54 -29.95 -21.17
N THR A 117 69.71 -29.89 -19.85
CA THR A 117 68.89 -29.05 -18.95
C THR A 117 69.55 -27.71 -18.63
N GLY A 118 70.84 -27.54 -18.97
CA GLY A 118 71.62 -26.36 -18.64
C GLY A 118 71.86 -26.17 -17.13
N MET A 119 71.53 -27.17 -16.31
CA MET A 119 71.84 -27.30 -14.88
C MET A 119 72.11 -28.77 -14.58
N ASN A 120 73.09 -29.07 -13.73
CA ASN A 120 73.12 -30.37 -13.06
C ASN A 120 73.70 -30.24 -11.66
N THR A 121 73.01 -29.46 -10.85
CA THR A 121 73.08 -29.69 -9.42
C THR A 121 72.37 -31.01 -9.13
N ASP A 122 72.88 -31.87 -8.25
CA ASP A 122 72.10 -33.00 -7.76
C ASP A 122 70.78 -32.45 -7.21
N PRO A 123 69.60 -32.89 -7.68
CA PRO A 123 68.32 -32.36 -7.23
C PRO A 123 68.15 -32.36 -5.70
N GLU A 124 68.78 -33.33 -5.00
CA GLU A 124 68.75 -33.42 -3.54
C GLU A 124 69.43 -32.22 -2.86
N VAL A 125 70.34 -31.53 -3.54
CA VAL A 125 70.99 -30.31 -3.00
C VAL A 125 69.97 -29.18 -2.89
N TRP A 126 69.16 -28.96 -3.92
CA TRP A 126 68.09 -27.96 -3.88
C TRP A 126 67.03 -28.33 -2.83
N VAL A 127 66.68 -29.61 -2.72
CA VAL A 127 65.76 -30.11 -1.68
C VAL A 127 66.35 -29.95 -0.27
N ALA A 128 67.65 -30.12 -0.09
CA ALA A 128 68.30 -29.90 1.19
C ALA A 128 68.27 -28.41 1.59
N LEU A 129 68.41 -27.50 0.62
CA LEU A 129 68.26 -26.05 0.83
C LEU A 129 66.81 -25.62 1.13
N VAL A 130 65.80 -26.43 0.78
CA VAL A 130 64.40 -26.17 1.14
C VAL A 130 64.14 -26.34 2.65
N ARG A 131 64.89 -27.20 3.34
CA ARG A 131 64.55 -27.67 4.70
C ARG A 131 64.37 -26.54 5.71
N GLU A 132 65.30 -25.60 5.76
CA GLU A 132 65.28 -24.50 6.72
C GLU A 132 64.16 -23.47 6.39
N PRO A 133 64.08 -22.92 5.16
CA PRO A 133 62.96 -22.05 4.76
C PRO A 133 61.59 -22.71 4.96
N MET A 134 61.45 -24.00 4.62
CA MET A 134 60.21 -24.75 4.83
C MET A 134 59.85 -24.84 6.32
N THR A 135 60.83 -25.12 7.19
CA THR A 135 60.58 -25.19 8.64
C THR A 135 60.10 -23.85 9.19
N ARG A 136 60.65 -22.73 8.70
CA ARG A 136 60.18 -21.39 9.08
C ARG A 136 58.79 -21.08 8.53
N PHE A 137 58.51 -21.43 7.28
CA PHE A 137 57.16 -21.29 6.71
C PHE A 137 56.11 -22.15 7.44
N LEU A 138 56.49 -23.33 7.92
CA LEU A 138 55.61 -24.16 8.75
C LEU A 138 55.40 -23.60 10.16
N ALA A 139 56.31 -22.75 10.65
CA ALA A 139 56.16 -22.05 11.93
C ALA A 139 55.37 -20.74 11.79
N ASP A 140 55.45 -20.08 10.64
CA ASP A 140 54.69 -18.88 10.28
C ASP A 140 54.20 -18.95 8.83
N HIS A 141 52.94 -19.34 8.66
CA HIS A 141 52.29 -19.46 7.36
C HIS A 141 52.01 -18.11 6.67
N THR A 142 52.29 -16.98 7.32
CA THR A 142 52.08 -15.63 6.74
C THR A 142 53.31 -15.09 6.01
N ASP A 143 54.47 -15.72 6.16
CA ASP A 143 55.71 -15.31 5.49
C ASP A 143 55.71 -15.69 3.99
N LEU A 144 55.11 -14.82 3.20
CA LEU A 144 54.99 -14.98 1.75
C LEU A 144 56.34 -15.01 1.03
N ALA A 145 57.34 -14.29 1.56
CA ALA A 145 58.67 -14.24 0.96
C ALA A 145 59.35 -15.61 1.09
N THR A 146 59.30 -16.21 2.28
CA THR A 146 59.81 -17.57 2.52
C THR A 146 59.03 -18.62 1.72
N ALA A 147 57.70 -18.48 1.60
CA ALA A 147 56.90 -19.41 0.82
C ALA A 147 57.22 -19.39 -0.69
N ARG A 148 57.49 -18.21 -1.26
CA ARG A 148 57.96 -18.04 -2.64
C ARG A 148 59.36 -18.59 -2.84
N LEU A 149 60.27 -18.36 -1.89
CA LEU A 149 61.62 -18.92 -1.89
C LEU A 149 61.60 -20.47 -1.93
N VAL A 150 60.80 -21.09 -1.05
CA VAL A 150 60.60 -22.55 -1.04
C VAL A 150 60.08 -23.05 -2.39
N THR A 151 59.11 -22.35 -2.99
CA THR A 151 58.58 -22.68 -4.31
C THR A 151 59.67 -22.65 -5.37
N GLY A 152 60.48 -21.59 -5.39
CA GLY A 152 61.57 -21.44 -6.35
C GLY A 152 62.66 -22.51 -6.20
N LEU A 153 63.04 -22.87 -4.97
CA LEU A 153 63.99 -23.96 -4.71
C LEU A 153 63.45 -25.33 -5.16
N LEU A 154 62.17 -25.63 -4.91
CA LEU A 154 61.53 -26.85 -5.40
C LEU A 154 61.43 -26.88 -6.93
N ARG A 155 61.17 -25.74 -7.59
CA ARG A 155 61.24 -25.63 -9.06
C ARG A 155 62.63 -25.94 -9.58
N LEU A 156 63.69 -25.42 -8.95
CA LEU A 156 65.06 -25.72 -9.33
C LEU A 156 65.40 -27.21 -9.18
N ALA A 157 64.92 -27.86 -8.10
CA ALA A 157 65.06 -29.32 -7.93
C ALA A 157 64.40 -30.10 -9.08
N CYS A 158 63.18 -29.71 -9.49
CA CYS A 158 62.48 -30.34 -10.63
C CYS A 158 63.19 -30.13 -11.96
N VAL A 159 63.75 -28.94 -12.20
CA VAL A 159 64.54 -28.63 -13.41
C VAL A 159 65.84 -29.42 -13.42
N ALA A 160 66.54 -29.50 -12.28
CA ALA A 160 67.79 -30.23 -12.12
C ALA A 160 67.61 -31.74 -12.36
N ALA A 161 66.49 -32.32 -11.94
CA ALA A 161 66.22 -33.73 -12.15
C ALA A 161 66.03 -34.07 -13.65
N GLY A 162 65.43 -33.18 -14.45
CA GLY A 162 65.06 -33.51 -15.83
C GLY A 162 64.03 -34.66 -15.92
N ASP A 163 63.58 -35.01 -17.14
CA ASP A 163 62.40 -35.89 -17.33
C ASP A 163 62.65 -37.37 -17.01
N ARG A 164 63.89 -37.85 -17.09
CA ARG A 164 64.24 -39.28 -16.94
C ARG A 164 64.79 -39.66 -15.57
N HIS A 165 64.85 -38.74 -14.61
CA HIS A 165 65.47 -39.00 -13.32
C HIS A 165 64.58 -39.81 -12.38
N PRO A 166 65.10 -40.86 -11.72
CA PRO A 166 64.31 -41.80 -10.92
C PRO A 166 63.57 -41.15 -9.74
N GLY A 167 64.11 -40.05 -9.20
CA GLY A 167 63.49 -39.27 -8.12
C GLY A 167 62.56 -38.14 -8.55
N ARG A 168 62.32 -37.92 -9.86
CA ARG A 168 61.58 -36.76 -10.39
C ARG A 168 60.19 -36.60 -9.75
N THR A 169 59.45 -37.70 -9.62
CA THR A 169 58.10 -37.74 -9.05
C THR A 169 58.06 -37.23 -7.60
N ARG A 170 59.11 -37.49 -6.80
CA ARG A 170 59.22 -36.98 -5.42
C ARG A 170 59.36 -35.46 -5.39
N TYR A 171 60.17 -34.88 -6.26
CA TYR A 171 60.39 -33.43 -6.33
C TYR A 171 59.17 -32.70 -6.87
N LEU A 172 58.56 -33.24 -7.94
CA LEU A 172 57.31 -32.73 -8.48
C LEU A 172 56.19 -32.77 -7.44
N GLY A 173 56.06 -33.86 -6.69
CA GLY A 173 55.08 -33.98 -5.60
C GLY A 173 55.28 -32.93 -4.50
N GLY A 174 56.54 -32.64 -4.14
CA GLY A 174 56.88 -31.56 -3.20
C GLY A 174 56.48 -30.17 -3.72
N LEU A 175 56.82 -29.86 -4.98
CA LEU A 175 56.45 -28.59 -5.62
C LEU A 175 54.92 -28.43 -5.74
N ALA A 176 54.24 -29.48 -6.21
CA ALA A 176 52.79 -29.49 -6.41
C ALA A 176 52.02 -29.30 -5.09
N SER A 177 52.49 -29.94 -4.01
CA SER A 177 51.88 -29.80 -2.67
C SER A 177 52.11 -28.40 -2.10
N HIS A 178 53.32 -27.84 -2.24
CA HIS A 178 53.62 -26.51 -1.73
C HIS A 178 52.89 -25.40 -2.49
N LEU A 179 52.77 -25.51 -3.81
CA LEU A 179 51.98 -24.59 -4.63
C LEU A 179 50.49 -24.62 -4.27
N ALA A 180 49.94 -25.78 -3.91
CA ALA A 180 48.56 -25.90 -3.45
C ALA A 180 48.31 -25.17 -2.12
N VAL A 181 49.32 -25.11 -1.24
CA VAL A 181 49.29 -24.34 0.03
C VAL A 181 49.50 -22.84 -0.22
N LEU A 182 50.39 -22.48 -1.15
CA LEU A 182 50.71 -21.08 -1.47
C LEU A 182 49.53 -20.35 -2.15
N ARG A 183 48.82 -21.03 -3.06
CA ARG A 183 47.72 -20.45 -3.85
C ARG A 183 46.73 -19.62 -3.00
N PRO A 184 46.10 -20.15 -1.93
CA PRO A 184 45.15 -19.37 -1.13
C PRO A 184 45.78 -18.20 -0.36
N LEU A 185 47.12 -18.14 -0.20
CA LEU A 185 47.81 -17.07 0.51
C LEU A 185 48.17 -15.87 -0.38
N VAL A 186 48.37 -16.10 -1.69
CA VAL A 186 48.72 -15.04 -2.67
C VAL A 186 47.51 -14.60 -3.50
N ASP A 187 46.57 -15.51 -3.74
CA ASP A 187 45.34 -15.29 -4.54
C ASP A 187 45.60 -14.66 -5.92
N ASP A 188 46.60 -15.18 -6.66
CA ASP A 188 46.96 -14.72 -8.00
C ASP A 188 46.87 -15.83 -9.07
N LEU A 189 46.59 -15.40 -10.30
CA LEU A 189 46.36 -16.29 -11.44
C LEU A 189 47.62 -17.06 -11.88
N GLU A 190 48.82 -16.50 -11.69
CA GLU A 190 50.08 -17.13 -12.08
C GLU A 190 50.41 -18.31 -11.17
N THR A 191 50.24 -18.14 -9.85
CA THR A 191 50.37 -19.21 -8.87
C THR A 191 49.33 -20.30 -9.08
N ALA A 192 48.09 -19.94 -9.41
CA ALA A 192 47.04 -20.92 -9.71
C ALA A 192 47.37 -21.76 -10.97
N ARG A 193 47.87 -21.14 -12.04
CA ARG A 193 48.33 -21.84 -13.25
C ARG A 193 49.50 -22.78 -12.97
N ALA A 194 50.52 -22.28 -12.27
CA ALA A 194 51.67 -23.09 -11.88
C ALA A 194 51.27 -24.28 -11.00
N SER A 195 50.34 -24.08 -10.07
CA SER A 195 49.78 -25.16 -9.26
C SER A 195 49.08 -26.20 -10.15
N ALA A 196 48.30 -25.77 -11.15
CA ALA A 196 47.64 -26.70 -12.07
C ALA A 196 48.66 -27.51 -12.89
N GLU A 197 49.68 -26.86 -13.45
CA GLU A 197 50.74 -27.54 -14.23
C GLU A 197 51.50 -28.57 -13.39
N ALA A 198 51.93 -28.20 -12.17
CA ALA A 198 52.68 -29.10 -11.30
C ALA A 198 51.85 -30.31 -10.83
N ASN A 199 50.57 -30.11 -10.49
CA ASN A 199 49.69 -31.21 -10.08
C ASN A 199 49.31 -32.12 -11.25
N GLN A 200 49.16 -31.58 -12.48
CA GLN A 200 48.95 -32.40 -13.68
C GLN A 200 50.18 -33.28 -13.97
N ALA A 201 51.38 -32.69 -13.98
CA ALA A 201 52.62 -33.43 -14.21
C ALA A 201 52.85 -34.53 -13.15
N MET A 202 52.43 -34.28 -11.90
CA MET A 202 52.45 -35.29 -10.85
C MET A 202 51.47 -36.43 -11.15
N LEU A 203 50.23 -36.13 -11.54
CA LEU A 203 49.22 -37.15 -11.86
C LEU A 203 49.61 -38.00 -13.07
N ASP A 204 50.26 -37.42 -14.08
CA ASP A 204 50.76 -38.13 -15.26
C ASP A 204 51.88 -39.11 -14.91
N ALA A 205 52.64 -38.84 -13.84
CA ALA A 205 53.71 -39.70 -13.33
C ALA A 205 53.24 -40.76 -12.31
N MET A 206 51.96 -40.74 -11.92
CA MET A 206 51.38 -41.65 -10.93
C MET A 206 50.58 -42.78 -11.58
N THR A 207 50.58 -43.95 -10.94
CA THR A 207 49.67 -45.05 -11.33
C THR A 207 48.27 -44.82 -10.76
N ALA A 208 47.26 -45.45 -11.36
CA ALA A 208 45.87 -45.34 -10.89
C ALA A 208 45.67 -45.87 -9.45
N SER A 209 46.53 -46.76 -8.98
CA SER A 209 46.48 -47.36 -7.64
C SER A 209 47.28 -46.60 -6.56
N ASP A 210 47.87 -45.45 -6.90
CA ASP A 210 48.70 -44.71 -5.95
C ASP A 210 47.87 -44.10 -4.80
N PRO A 211 48.18 -44.39 -3.52
CA PRO A 211 47.41 -43.91 -2.38
C PRO A 211 47.44 -42.40 -2.16
N ALA A 212 48.32 -41.65 -2.83
CA ALA A 212 48.35 -40.19 -2.80
C ALA A 212 47.59 -39.54 -3.98
N ARG A 213 47.07 -40.34 -4.94
CA ARG A 213 46.41 -39.84 -6.15
C ARG A 213 45.24 -38.90 -5.86
N GLY A 214 44.42 -39.23 -4.85
CA GLY A 214 43.26 -38.40 -4.45
C GLY A 214 43.63 -36.97 -4.08
N LEU A 215 44.75 -36.77 -3.38
CA LEU A 215 45.25 -35.44 -2.98
C LEU A 215 45.60 -34.58 -4.21
N PHE A 216 46.31 -35.15 -5.18
CA PHE A 216 46.74 -34.40 -6.38
C PHE A 216 45.58 -34.14 -7.34
N LEU A 217 44.60 -35.05 -7.43
CA LEU A 217 43.33 -34.80 -8.15
C LEU A 217 42.56 -33.63 -7.54
N GLN A 218 42.44 -33.59 -6.20
CA GLN A 218 41.82 -32.47 -5.49
C GLN A 218 42.56 -31.15 -5.77
N ASN A 219 43.88 -31.13 -5.60
CA ASN A 219 44.68 -29.93 -5.75
C ASN A 219 44.65 -29.38 -7.18
N LEU A 220 44.71 -30.27 -8.18
CA LEU A 220 44.54 -29.90 -9.59
C LEU A 220 43.13 -29.35 -9.84
N GLY A 221 42.10 -30.01 -9.31
CA GLY A 221 40.71 -29.58 -9.43
C GLY A 221 40.52 -28.16 -8.89
N VAL A 222 41.02 -27.85 -7.68
CA VAL A 222 40.92 -26.49 -7.12
C VAL A 222 41.69 -25.48 -7.96
N ALA A 223 42.91 -25.81 -8.39
CA ALA A 223 43.70 -24.90 -9.22
C ALA A 223 43.01 -24.60 -10.58
N ARG A 224 42.47 -25.60 -11.25
CA ARG A 224 41.69 -25.44 -12.49
C ARG A 224 40.40 -24.67 -12.27
N PHE A 225 39.71 -24.90 -11.15
CA PHE A 225 38.51 -24.14 -10.81
C PHE A 225 38.82 -22.65 -10.61
N THR A 226 39.87 -22.31 -9.84
CA THR A 226 40.31 -20.92 -9.65
C THR A 226 40.68 -20.27 -10.98
N VAL A 227 41.55 -20.91 -11.78
CA VAL A 227 41.93 -20.37 -13.10
C VAL A 227 40.71 -20.22 -14.01
N GLY A 228 39.83 -21.23 -14.04
CA GLY A 228 38.63 -21.23 -14.86
C GLY A 228 37.68 -20.10 -14.49
N ARG A 229 37.39 -19.93 -13.20
CA ARG A 229 36.54 -18.86 -12.66
C ARG A 229 37.12 -17.48 -12.93
N ASP A 230 38.40 -17.26 -12.69
CA ASP A 230 39.03 -15.93 -12.78
C ASP A 230 39.36 -15.53 -14.23
N THR A 231 39.22 -16.46 -15.19
CA THR A 231 39.42 -16.20 -16.62
C THR A 231 38.19 -16.50 -17.49
N ASP A 232 37.04 -16.75 -16.86
CA ASP A 232 35.77 -17.15 -17.52
C ASP A 232 35.90 -18.34 -18.49
N ARG A 233 36.78 -19.30 -18.17
CA ARG A 233 37.07 -20.51 -18.97
C ARG A 233 36.28 -21.71 -18.46
N LEU A 234 35.05 -21.87 -18.94
CA LEU A 234 34.14 -22.95 -18.54
C LEU A 234 34.71 -24.36 -18.77
N ASP A 235 35.53 -24.56 -19.81
CA ASP A 235 36.18 -25.85 -20.09
C ASP A 235 37.14 -26.29 -18.96
N LEU A 236 37.80 -25.33 -18.30
CA LEU A 236 38.64 -25.61 -17.13
C LEU A 236 37.81 -25.93 -15.89
N VAL A 237 36.64 -25.32 -15.75
CA VAL A 237 35.70 -25.61 -14.66
C VAL A 237 35.05 -27.00 -14.87
N GLU A 238 34.71 -27.38 -16.11
CA GLU A 238 34.25 -28.74 -16.45
C GLU A 238 35.31 -29.79 -16.09
N GLN A 239 36.58 -29.55 -16.46
CA GLN A 239 37.69 -30.41 -16.06
C GLN A 239 37.85 -30.49 -14.53
N ALA A 240 37.65 -29.38 -13.81
CA ALA A 240 37.71 -29.39 -12.35
C ALA A 240 36.62 -30.27 -11.74
N VAL A 241 35.39 -30.24 -12.27
CA VAL A 241 34.29 -31.12 -11.85
C VAL A 241 34.65 -32.59 -12.01
N ASP A 242 35.20 -32.98 -13.18
CA ASP A 242 35.60 -34.36 -13.44
C ASP A 242 36.69 -34.82 -12.47
N LEU A 243 37.67 -33.96 -12.20
CA LEU A 243 38.74 -34.23 -11.23
C LEU A 243 38.22 -34.40 -9.81
N PHE A 244 37.28 -33.56 -9.37
CA PHE A 244 36.67 -33.70 -8.04
C PHE A 244 35.83 -34.98 -7.93
N ARG A 245 35.11 -35.37 -8.99
CA ARG A 245 34.38 -36.64 -9.05
C ARG A 245 35.29 -37.85 -8.97
N GLU A 246 36.46 -37.80 -9.63
CA GLU A 246 37.48 -38.85 -9.52
C GLU A 246 38.12 -38.90 -8.12
N ALA A 247 38.34 -37.73 -7.49
CA ALA A 247 38.94 -37.63 -6.16
C ALA A 247 38.01 -38.06 -5.02
N LEU A 248 36.71 -37.79 -5.11
CA LEU A 248 35.73 -38.02 -4.04
C LEU A 248 35.70 -39.45 -3.47
N PRO A 249 35.68 -40.54 -4.28
CA PRO A 249 35.75 -41.91 -3.76
C PRO A 249 37.10 -42.27 -3.14
N LEU A 250 38.16 -41.49 -3.39
CA LEU A 250 39.51 -41.71 -2.88
C LEU A 250 39.77 -40.98 -1.54
N ALA A 251 38.81 -40.20 -1.05
CA ALA A 251 38.94 -39.44 0.21
C ALA A 251 39.21 -40.37 1.41
N ARG A 252 40.28 -40.07 2.17
CA ARG A 252 40.78 -40.90 3.27
C ARG A 252 40.20 -40.52 4.63
N SER A 253 39.56 -39.36 4.73
CA SER A 253 38.90 -38.88 5.94
C SER A 253 37.55 -38.22 5.63
N ALA A 254 36.73 -38.04 6.67
CA ALA A 254 35.48 -37.29 6.54
C ALA A 254 35.72 -35.82 6.18
N ASP A 255 36.76 -35.20 6.77
CA ASP A 255 37.15 -33.82 6.51
C ASP A 255 37.59 -33.61 5.04
N GLU A 256 38.42 -34.52 4.50
CA GLU A 256 38.83 -34.50 3.09
C GLU A 256 37.64 -34.66 2.14
N ARG A 257 36.66 -35.51 2.52
CA ARG A 257 35.43 -35.70 1.76
C ARG A 257 34.55 -34.45 1.76
N ASP A 258 34.45 -33.75 2.87
CA ASP A 258 33.65 -32.53 2.99
C ASP A 258 34.28 -31.35 2.22
N HIS A 259 35.62 -31.22 2.23
CA HIS A 259 36.32 -30.27 1.36
C HIS A 259 36.11 -30.58 -0.13
N LEU A 260 36.15 -31.86 -0.53
CA LEU A 260 35.89 -32.27 -1.90
C LEU A 260 34.44 -31.99 -2.33
N ARG A 261 33.46 -32.23 -1.44
CA ARG A 261 32.05 -31.89 -1.69
C ARG A 261 31.83 -30.38 -1.78
N LEU A 262 32.46 -29.58 -0.93
CA LEU A 262 32.43 -28.12 -0.98
C LEU A 262 32.93 -27.61 -2.34
N ASN A 263 34.09 -28.11 -2.78
CA ASN A 263 34.72 -27.68 -4.02
C ASN A 263 33.95 -28.17 -5.26
N LEU A 264 33.49 -29.42 -5.27
CA LEU A 264 32.64 -29.96 -6.33
C LEU A 264 31.33 -29.19 -6.44
N GLY A 265 30.67 -28.92 -5.29
CA GLY A 265 29.44 -28.14 -5.24
C GLY A 265 29.64 -26.71 -5.74
N GLY A 266 30.75 -26.05 -5.38
CA GLY A 266 31.10 -24.73 -5.89
C GLY A 266 31.33 -24.71 -7.41
N ALA A 267 32.06 -25.69 -7.95
CA ALA A 267 32.34 -25.79 -9.38
C ALA A 267 31.09 -26.12 -10.21
N LEU A 268 30.26 -27.06 -9.74
CA LEU A 268 28.96 -27.38 -10.35
C LEU A 268 28.00 -26.18 -10.31
N GLY A 269 27.97 -25.45 -9.20
CA GLY A 269 27.17 -24.24 -9.05
C GLY A 269 27.59 -23.15 -10.04
N HIS A 270 28.90 -22.95 -10.22
CA HIS A 270 29.44 -22.01 -11.20
C HIS A 270 29.10 -22.42 -12.64
N LEU A 271 29.30 -23.68 -13.03
CA LEU A 271 28.90 -24.16 -14.36
C LEU A 271 27.38 -24.07 -14.60
N GLY A 272 26.60 -24.39 -13.58
CA GLY A 272 25.15 -24.32 -13.63
C GLY A 272 24.62 -22.89 -13.74
N ALA A 273 25.38 -21.89 -13.28
CA ALA A 273 25.03 -20.47 -13.45
C ALA A 273 25.27 -19.98 -14.89
N PHE A 274 26.21 -20.60 -15.63
CA PHE A 274 26.50 -20.30 -17.03
C PHE A 274 25.79 -21.28 -17.98
N GLY A 275 24.50 -21.01 -18.22
CA GLY A 275 23.63 -21.76 -19.14
C GLY A 275 22.50 -22.52 -18.41
N THR A 276 21.46 -22.93 -19.14
CA THR A 276 20.25 -23.58 -18.59
C THR A 276 20.46 -25.04 -18.15
N ARG A 277 21.60 -25.35 -17.53
CA ARG A 277 21.99 -26.70 -17.11
C ARG A 277 21.50 -27.02 -15.69
N HIS A 278 20.18 -26.97 -15.49
CA HIS A 278 19.50 -27.12 -14.19
C HIS A 278 19.87 -28.40 -13.40
N ALA A 279 20.24 -29.48 -14.09
CA ALA A 279 20.70 -30.71 -13.44
C ALA A 279 21.99 -30.50 -12.63
N LEU A 280 22.90 -29.64 -13.09
CA LEU A 280 24.15 -29.33 -12.39
C LEU A 280 23.89 -28.47 -11.15
N LEU A 281 22.95 -27.52 -11.23
CA LEU A 281 22.51 -26.71 -10.08
C LEU A 281 21.85 -27.58 -9.00
N HIS A 282 21.06 -28.58 -9.38
CA HIS A 282 20.45 -29.50 -8.41
C HIS A 282 21.53 -30.35 -7.72
N GLU A 283 22.48 -30.90 -8.46
CA GLU A 283 23.59 -31.66 -7.89
C GLU A 283 24.43 -30.80 -6.92
N ALA A 284 24.75 -29.56 -7.32
CA ALA A 284 25.44 -28.59 -6.48
C ALA A 284 24.67 -28.29 -5.18
N ALA A 285 23.36 -28.05 -5.28
CA ALA A 285 22.49 -27.77 -4.13
C ALA A 285 22.50 -28.92 -3.11
N VAL A 286 22.43 -30.17 -3.57
CA VAL A 286 22.46 -31.36 -2.69
C VAL A 286 23.80 -31.47 -1.98
N LEU A 287 24.91 -31.37 -2.73
CA LEU A 287 26.27 -31.50 -2.18
C LEU A 287 26.59 -30.39 -1.17
N LEU A 288 26.29 -29.14 -1.49
CA LEU A 288 26.52 -28.00 -0.61
C LEU A 288 25.65 -28.08 0.64
N ARG A 289 24.40 -28.54 0.52
CA ARG A 289 23.50 -28.74 1.67
C ARG A 289 23.99 -29.83 2.62
N GLU A 290 24.42 -30.97 2.09
CA GLU A 290 24.99 -32.05 2.91
C GLU A 290 26.23 -31.57 3.67
N THR A 291 27.09 -30.81 3.00
CA THR A 291 28.33 -30.25 3.57
C THR A 291 28.01 -29.18 4.64
N ALA A 292 27.02 -28.33 4.38
CA ALA A 292 26.58 -27.29 5.30
C ALA A 292 25.90 -27.81 6.58
N ALA A 293 25.48 -29.09 6.59
CA ALA A 293 24.90 -29.73 7.78
C ALA A 293 25.95 -30.10 8.85
N GLY A 294 27.25 -30.02 8.51
CA GLY A 294 28.37 -30.18 9.45
C GLY A 294 28.60 -28.96 10.35
N ALA A 295 29.79 -28.86 10.95
CA ALA A 295 30.19 -27.72 11.78
C ALA A 295 31.63 -27.29 11.45
N GLY A 296 31.91 -25.99 11.60
CA GLY A 296 33.22 -25.40 11.35
C GLY A 296 33.34 -24.70 9.99
N PRO A 297 34.55 -24.24 9.62
CA PRO A 297 34.76 -23.34 8.48
C PRO A 297 34.28 -23.88 7.12
N VAL A 298 34.35 -25.19 6.92
CA VAL A 298 33.89 -25.87 5.69
C VAL A 298 32.37 -25.78 5.55
N ALA A 299 31.63 -25.95 6.65
CA ALA A 299 30.18 -25.81 6.67
C ALA A 299 29.76 -24.35 6.43
N ASP A 300 30.45 -23.38 7.03
CA ASP A 300 30.20 -21.95 6.79
C ASP A 300 30.47 -21.55 5.33
N ALA A 301 31.55 -22.08 4.75
CA ALA A 301 31.86 -21.90 3.33
C ALA A 301 30.80 -22.55 2.41
N ALA A 302 30.26 -23.72 2.80
CA ALA A 302 29.19 -24.38 2.06
C ALA A 302 27.89 -23.56 2.08
N VAL A 303 27.52 -22.96 3.23
CA VAL A 303 26.40 -22.00 3.33
C VAL A 303 26.63 -20.79 2.43
N LYS A 304 27.85 -20.22 2.44
CA LYS A 304 28.21 -19.09 1.58
C LYS A 304 28.10 -19.43 0.09
N ASN A 305 28.60 -20.59 -0.33
CA ASN A 305 28.53 -21.05 -1.72
C ASN A 305 27.08 -21.34 -2.14
N LEU A 306 26.28 -21.94 -1.26
CA LEU A 306 24.87 -22.19 -1.52
C LEU A 306 24.09 -20.88 -1.72
N ARG A 307 24.37 -19.89 -0.87
CA ARG A 307 23.81 -18.52 -0.97
C ARG A 307 24.16 -17.88 -2.30
N ALA A 308 25.44 -17.90 -2.69
CA ALA A 308 25.91 -17.33 -3.95
C ALA A 308 25.27 -18.02 -5.17
N MET A 309 25.19 -19.35 -5.15
CA MET A 309 24.58 -20.14 -6.22
C MET A 309 23.10 -19.80 -6.42
N LEU A 310 22.31 -19.78 -5.35
CA LEU A 310 20.89 -19.40 -5.44
C LEU A 310 20.73 -17.97 -5.95
N GLY A 311 21.49 -17.02 -5.40
CA GLY A 311 21.53 -15.62 -5.86
C GLY A 311 21.79 -15.49 -7.36
N GLN A 312 22.81 -16.17 -7.88
CA GLN A 312 23.14 -16.15 -9.30
C GLN A 312 22.07 -16.81 -10.18
N ALA A 313 21.53 -17.96 -9.75
CA ALA A 313 20.46 -18.64 -10.49
C ALA A 313 19.22 -17.75 -10.63
N MET A 314 18.88 -16.97 -9.60
CA MET A 314 17.73 -16.08 -9.59
C MET A 314 17.98 -14.79 -10.37
N ALA A 315 19.22 -14.30 -10.41
CA ALA A 315 19.62 -13.20 -11.29
C ALA A 315 19.52 -13.57 -12.77
N GLY A 316 19.92 -14.79 -13.15
CA GLY A 316 19.85 -15.29 -14.53
C GLY A 316 18.42 -15.45 -15.09
N LEU A 317 17.42 -15.59 -14.22
CA LEU A 317 16.00 -15.68 -14.60
C LEU A 317 15.42 -14.37 -15.18
N GLN A 318 16.11 -13.24 -15.05
CA GLN A 318 15.73 -11.99 -15.73
C GLN A 318 15.98 -12.06 -17.25
N ALA A 319 16.88 -12.94 -17.71
CA ALA A 319 17.24 -13.10 -19.12
C ALA A 319 16.47 -14.22 -19.85
N THR A 320 15.88 -15.17 -19.12
CA THR A 320 15.11 -16.28 -19.71
C THR A 320 13.87 -16.64 -18.88
N PRO A 321 12.73 -17.05 -19.48
CA PRO A 321 11.46 -17.22 -18.77
C PRO A 321 11.29 -18.52 -17.93
N ASP A 322 12.32 -19.33 -17.72
CA ASP A 322 12.16 -20.70 -17.20
C ASP A 322 12.11 -20.77 -15.66
N ASP A 323 11.04 -20.22 -15.07
CA ASP A 323 10.77 -20.26 -13.63
C ASP A 323 10.54 -21.68 -13.09
N ASP A 324 10.06 -22.61 -13.92
CA ASP A 324 9.59 -23.93 -13.48
C ASP A 324 10.73 -24.87 -13.11
N ALA A 325 11.88 -24.78 -13.79
CA ALA A 325 13.04 -25.62 -13.51
C ALA A 325 13.72 -25.26 -12.18
N LEU A 326 13.89 -23.96 -11.88
CA LEU A 326 14.42 -23.52 -10.58
C LEU A 326 13.40 -23.75 -9.46
N LEU A 327 12.11 -23.60 -9.73
CA LEU A 327 11.05 -23.95 -8.78
C LEU A 327 11.08 -25.45 -8.44
N ALA A 328 11.28 -26.32 -9.43
CA ALA A 328 11.42 -27.77 -9.23
C ALA A 328 12.68 -28.10 -8.41
N LEU A 329 13.82 -27.46 -8.68
CA LEU A 329 15.04 -27.59 -7.90
C LEU A 329 14.82 -27.20 -6.44
N CYS A 330 14.28 -26.01 -6.18
CA CYS A 330 14.05 -25.53 -4.83
C CYS A 330 13.00 -26.38 -4.10
N THR A 331 11.96 -26.85 -4.79
CA THR A 331 10.94 -27.73 -4.22
C THR A 331 11.52 -29.11 -3.89
N GLY A 332 12.36 -29.68 -4.75
CA GLY A 332 13.02 -30.97 -4.52
C GLY A 332 14.10 -30.90 -3.44
N ALA A 333 14.73 -29.73 -3.25
CA ALA A 333 15.70 -29.49 -2.20
C ALA A 333 15.06 -29.34 -0.81
N VAL A 334 13.81 -28.82 -0.72
CA VAL A 334 13.08 -28.68 0.55
C VAL A 334 12.43 -30.00 0.93
N ARG A 335 12.73 -30.51 2.13
CA ARG A 335 12.10 -31.76 2.63
C ARG A 335 10.58 -31.55 2.85
N PRO A 336 9.73 -32.58 2.58
CA PRO A 336 8.32 -32.53 2.94
C PRO A 336 8.15 -32.38 4.46
N GLU A 337 7.04 -31.78 4.88
CA GLU A 337 6.82 -31.33 6.25
C GLU A 337 6.99 -32.42 7.34
N PRO A 338 7.50 -32.07 8.53
CA PRO A 338 8.17 -30.80 8.89
C PRO A 338 9.70 -30.97 8.82
N PRO A 339 10.46 -29.99 8.28
CA PRO A 339 11.88 -29.95 8.56
C PRO A 339 12.26 -28.64 9.24
N ASP A 340 12.49 -28.72 10.55
CA ASP A 340 13.09 -27.68 11.40
C ASP A 340 14.62 -27.60 11.20
N ALA A 341 15.10 -27.60 9.95
CA ALA A 341 16.53 -27.50 9.67
C ALA A 341 16.86 -26.05 9.22
N PRO A 342 17.73 -25.32 9.93
CA PRO A 342 18.11 -23.94 9.59
C PRO A 342 18.55 -23.69 8.13
N LEU A 343 19.03 -24.73 7.42
CA LEU A 343 19.44 -24.68 6.01
C LEU A 343 18.27 -24.62 5.02
N ASP A 344 17.07 -25.08 5.40
CA ASP A 344 15.88 -25.00 4.53
C ASP A 344 15.44 -23.55 4.28
N ALA A 345 15.81 -22.62 5.17
CA ALA A 345 15.38 -21.23 5.07
C ALA A 345 15.81 -20.57 3.74
N LEU A 346 17.02 -20.83 3.23
CA LEU A 346 17.48 -20.26 1.96
C LEU A 346 16.62 -20.70 0.77
N PHE A 347 16.25 -21.99 0.71
CA PHE A 347 15.39 -22.52 -0.33
C PHE A 347 13.92 -22.09 -0.18
N LEU A 348 13.42 -21.99 1.06
CA LEU A 348 12.07 -21.50 1.34
C LEU A 348 11.90 -20.03 0.94
N ILE A 349 12.92 -19.20 1.19
CA ILE A 349 12.96 -17.81 0.71
C ILE A 349 12.95 -17.82 -0.82
N ALA A 350 13.77 -18.65 -1.48
CA ALA A 350 13.78 -18.76 -2.94
C ALA A 350 12.42 -19.17 -3.53
N LEU A 351 11.74 -20.15 -2.92
CA LEU A 351 10.39 -20.56 -3.31
C LEU A 351 9.36 -19.44 -3.17
N MET A 352 9.43 -18.65 -2.09
CA MET A 352 8.56 -17.49 -1.89
C MET A 352 8.69 -16.50 -3.06
N TYR A 353 9.93 -16.13 -3.43
CA TYR A 353 10.17 -15.20 -4.51
C TYR A 353 9.75 -15.73 -5.88
N LEU A 354 10.12 -16.96 -6.22
CA LEU A 354 9.80 -17.56 -7.53
C LEU A 354 8.29 -17.67 -7.74
N LEU A 355 7.55 -18.07 -6.71
CA LEU A 355 6.09 -18.16 -6.79
C LEU A 355 5.43 -16.78 -6.85
N MET A 356 5.95 -15.79 -6.13
CA MET A 356 5.44 -14.42 -6.22
C MET A 356 5.72 -13.80 -7.60
N ARG A 357 6.89 -14.07 -8.18
CA ARG A 357 7.21 -13.68 -9.56
C ARG A 357 6.28 -14.36 -10.56
N ARG A 358 6.09 -15.68 -10.45
CA ARG A 358 5.17 -16.42 -11.32
C ARG A 358 3.74 -15.92 -11.18
N TYR A 359 3.32 -15.55 -9.97
CA TYR A 359 2.04 -14.93 -9.70
C TYR A 359 1.84 -13.62 -10.45
N GLN A 360 2.89 -12.80 -10.58
CA GLN A 360 2.86 -11.52 -11.32
C GLN A 360 2.86 -11.68 -12.85
N LEU A 361 3.12 -12.89 -13.38
CA LEU A 361 3.04 -13.17 -14.82
C LEU A 361 1.59 -13.45 -15.25
N PRO A 362 1.23 -13.30 -16.54
CA PRO A 362 -0.13 -13.53 -17.05
C PRO A 362 -0.70 -14.95 -16.80
N ARG A 363 0.17 -15.92 -16.49
CA ARG A 363 -0.20 -17.32 -16.18
C ARG A 363 -0.30 -17.61 -14.68
N GLY A 364 0.02 -16.64 -13.83
CA GLY A 364 0.05 -16.77 -12.37
C GLY A 364 -1.32 -16.96 -11.74
N THR A 365 -1.38 -17.77 -10.69
CA THR A 365 -2.62 -18.08 -9.96
C THR A 365 -2.55 -17.60 -8.51
N LEU A 366 -3.69 -17.29 -7.88
CA LEU A 366 -3.73 -16.94 -6.45
C LEU A 366 -3.15 -18.07 -5.55
N GLN A 367 -3.18 -19.31 -6.04
CA GLN A 367 -2.55 -20.45 -5.38
C GLN A 367 -1.02 -20.30 -5.31
N ASP A 368 -0.38 -19.72 -6.33
CA ASP A 368 1.05 -19.42 -6.31
C ASP A 368 1.39 -18.43 -5.20
N ALA A 369 0.64 -17.34 -5.09
CA ALA A 369 0.83 -16.34 -4.05
C ALA A 369 0.54 -16.89 -2.64
N THR A 370 -0.48 -17.73 -2.49
CA THR A 370 -0.80 -18.40 -1.21
C THR A 370 0.33 -19.34 -0.79
N ARG A 371 0.89 -20.10 -1.75
CA ARG A 371 2.06 -20.97 -1.49
C ARG A 371 3.31 -20.15 -1.19
N ALA A 372 3.52 -19.00 -1.84
CA ALA A 372 4.62 -18.09 -1.54
C ALA A 372 4.57 -17.64 -0.07
N ILE A 373 3.40 -17.17 0.39
CA ILE A 373 3.18 -16.78 1.80
C ILE A 373 3.43 -17.96 2.75
N ALA A 374 2.96 -19.16 2.41
CA ALA A 374 3.19 -20.35 3.22
C ALA A 374 4.69 -20.68 3.38
N TYR A 375 5.46 -20.62 2.29
CA TYR A 375 6.91 -20.83 2.34
C TYR A 375 7.63 -19.70 3.10
N GLY A 376 7.20 -18.45 2.94
CA GLY A 376 7.73 -17.32 3.70
C GLY A 376 7.47 -17.43 5.20
N ARG A 377 6.27 -17.82 5.63
CA ARG A 377 5.96 -18.11 7.05
C ARG A 377 6.83 -19.24 7.60
N ARG A 378 7.06 -20.29 6.81
CA ARG A 378 7.97 -21.39 7.18
C ARG A 378 9.42 -20.89 7.31
N ALA A 379 9.91 -20.09 6.37
CA ALA A 379 11.24 -19.47 6.46
C ALA A 379 11.37 -18.60 7.72
N HIS A 380 10.34 -17.82 8.05
CA HIS A 380 10.31 -17.01 9.26
C HIS A 380 10.36 -17.84 10.55
N ALA A 381 9.63 -18.96 10.59
CA ALA A 381 9.64 -19.88 11.73
C ALA A 381 11.04 -20.50 11.95
N VAL A 382 11.69 -20.95 10.88
CA VAL A 382 13.02 -21.59 10.94
C VAL A 382 14.10 -20.58 11.36
N THR A 383 14.06 -19.36 10.83
CA THR A 383 15.04 -18.30 11.14
C THR A 383 14.96 -17.75 12.56
N ARG A 384 13.87 -17.99 13.30
CA ARG A 384 13.77 -17.67 14.73
C ARG A 384 14.72 -18.48 15.61
N THR A 385 15.20 -19.64 15.12
CA THR A 385 15.88 -20.65 15.95
C THR A 385 17.33 -20.92 15.53
N GLY A 386 17.79 -20.43 14.38
CA GLY A 386 19.08 -20.80 13.77
C GLY A 386 20.13 -19.69 13.70
N ARG A 387 21.42 -20.09 13.64
CA ARG A 387 22.61 -19.21 13.44
C ARG A 387 22.93 -18.90 11.96
N ILE A 388 22.18 -19.44 11.01
CA ILE A 388 22.53 -19.46 9.58
C ILE A 388 22.15 -18.15 8.85
N ILE A 389 21.11 -17.49 9.34
CA ILE A 389 20.60 -16.21 8.83
C ILE A 389 20.80 -15.18 9.92
N ASP A 390 21.48 -14.09 9.60
CA ASP A 390 21.75 -13.02 10.56
C ASP A 390 20.51 -12.13 10.79
N HIS A 391 20.62 -11.16 11.70
CA HIS A 391 19.51 -10.24 12.00
C HIS A 391 19.09 -9.39 10.79
N ALA A 392 20.05 -9.13 9.91
CA ALA A 392 19.93 -8.34 8.70
C ALA A 392 19.08 -9.03 7.62
N GLU A 393 19.45 -10.26 7.27
CA GLU A 393 18.74 -11.12 6.34
C GLU A 393 17.33 -11.46 6.86
N ARG A 394 17.17 -11.56 8.20
CA ARG A 394 15.85 -11.71 8.81
C ARG A 394 14.97 -10.47 8.60
N ALA A 395 15.49 -9.25 8.71
CA ALA A 395 14.73 -8.04 8.43
C ALA A 395 14.27 -7.99 6.95
N SER A 396 15.16 -8.36 6.01
CA SER A 396 14.80 -8.51 4.60
C SER A 396 13.71 -9.56 4.38
N LEU A 397 13.80 -10.74 5.00
CA LEU A 397 12.75 -11.76 4.92
C LEU A 397 11.39 -11.22 5.40
N LEU A 398 11.36 -10.55 6.56
CA LEU A 398 10.15 -9.97 7.12
C LEU A 398 9.52 -8.92 6.19
N HIS A 399 10.35 -8.03 5.65
CA HIS A 399 9.93 -7.02 4.66
C HIS A 399 9.29 -7.67 3.43
N ASN A 400 9.95 -8.68 2.85
CA ASN A 400 9.50 -9.32 1.62
C ASN A 400 8.25 -10.17 1.83
N LEU A 401 8.15 -10.88 2.95
CA LEU A 401 6.95 -11.61 3.34
C LEU A 401 5.77 -10.66 3.56
N GLY A 402 5.98 -9.54 4.27
CA GLY A 402 4.98 -8.51 4.46
C GLY A 402 4.52 -7.89 3.14
N SER A 403 5.45 -7.67 2.19
CA SER A 403 5.14 -7.21 0.83
C SER A 403 4.25 -8.20 0.08
N CYS A 404 4.59 -9.49 0.09
CA CYS A 404 3.76 -10.56 -0.52
C CYS A 404 2.35 -10.60 0.08
N MET A 405 2.25 -10.55 1.42
CA MET A 405 0.97 -10.52 2.13
C MET A 405 0.14 -9.30 1.77
N ARG A 406 0.75 -8.11 1.70
CA ARG A 406 0.07 -6.88 1.27
C ARG A 406 -0.49 -7.02 -0.15
N THR A 407 0.30 -7.49 -1.12
CA THR A 407 -0.19 -7.69 -2.49
C THR A 407 -1.35 -8.67 -2.55
N VAL A 408 -1.25 -9.81 -1.86
CA VAL A 408 -2.36 -10.78 -1.80
C VAL A 408 -3.57 -10.20 -1.08
N ALA A 409 -3.38 -9.39 -0.04
CA ALA A 409 -4.46 -8.77 0.70
C ALA A 409 -5.19 -7.69 -0.11
N GLN A 410 -4.46 -6.87 -0.89
CA GLN A 410 -5.05 -5.94 -1.84
C GLN A 410 -5.98 -6.65 -2.82
N ILE A 411 -5.66 -7.89 -3.20
CA ILE A 411 -6.43 -8.64 -4.18
C ILE A 411 -7.52 -9.48 -3.53
N SER A 412 -7.29 -10.03 -2.35
CA SER A 412 -8.23 -10.92 -1.65
C SER A 412 -9.19 -10.19 -0.73
N GLY A 413 -8.85 -8.96 -0.35
CA GLY A 413 -9.55 -8.21 0.67
C GLY A 413 -9.32 -8.70 2.10
N ASP A 414 -8.34 -9.58 2.32
CA ASP A 414 -8.10 -10.17 3.64
C ASP A 414 -7.32 -9.22 4.55
N VAL A 415 -8.05 -8.51 5.41
CA VAL A 415 -7.49 -7.62 6.44
C VAL A 415 -6.52 -8.37 7.37
N ALA A 416 -6.75 -9.65 7.67
CA ALA A 416 -5.86 -10.41 8.56
C ALA A 416 -4.45 -10.57 7.98
N LEU A 417 -4.33 -10.69 6.65
CA LEU A 417 -3.02 -10.72 5.98
C LEU A 417 -2.30 -9.37 6.07
N VAL A 418 -3.01 -8.25 5.98
CA VAL A 418 -2.39 -6.92 6.15
C VAL A 418 -1.97 -6.69 7.60
N ASP A 419 -2.76 -7.15 8.56
CA ASP A 419 -2.46 -7.03 9.97
C ASP A 419 -1.17 -7.77 10.32
N GLU A 420 -1.02 -9.00 9.81
CA GLU A 420 0.23 -9.75 9.90
C GLU A 420 1.38 -9.03 9.17
N ALA A 421 1.15 -8.48 7.97
CA ALA A 421 2.16 -7.71 7.24
C ALA A 421 2.66 -6.48 8.03
N ILE A 422 1.76 -5.77 8.73
CA ILE A 422 2.10 -4.64 9.60
C ILE A 422 2.95 -5.11 10.78
N ASP A 423 2.60 -6.22 11.42
CA ASP A 423 3.37 -6.77 12.54
C ASP A 423 4.75 -7.25 12.10
N LEU A 424 4.88 -7.86 10.91
CA LEU A 424 6.16 -8.23 10.33
C LEU A 424 6.99 -6.98 9.97
N GLY A 425 6.35 -5.94 9.41
CA GLY A 425 6.99 -4.66 9.11
C GLY A 425 7.53 -3.95 10.35
N ARG A 426 6.76 -3.94 11.45
CA ARG A 426 7.21 -3.41 12.76
C ARG A 426 8.39 -4.18 13.31
N GLN A 427 8.36 -5.52 13.22
CA GLN A 427 9.50 -6.36 13.62
C GLN A 427 10.75 -6.09 12.77
N ALA A 428 10.59 -5.87 11.47
CA ALA A 428 11.70 -5.52 10.58
C ALA A 428 12.31 -4.16 10.96
N CYS A 429 11.48 -3.13 11.16
CA CYS A 429 11.94 -1.78 11.56
C CYS A 429 12.62 -1.73 12.95
N ALA A 430 12.31 -2.70 13.83
CA ALA A 430 12.89 -2.80 15.17
C ALA A 430 14.20 -3.61 15.22
N ALA A 431 14.57 -4.28 14.12
CA ALA A 431 15.83 -5.01 14.04
C ALA A 431 17.02 -4.04 14.06
N PRO A 432 18.19 -4.42 14.60
CA PRO A 432 19.40 -3.60 14.55
C PRO A 432 19.72 -3.21 13.11
N ALA A 433 20.05 -1.93 12.88
CA ALA A 433 20.39 -1.42 11.55
C ALA A 433 21.47 -2.28 10.91
N SER A 434 21.15 -2.78 9.71
CA SER A 434 22.01 -3.68 8.95
C SER A 434 22.67 -2.94 7.79
N PRO A 435 23.90 -3.34 7.39
CA PRO A 435 24.46 -2.95 6.11
C PRO A 435 23.59 -3.39 4.92
N SER A 436 22.75 -4.42 5.02
CA SER A 436 22.07 -5.07 3.89
C SER A 436 20.69 -4.53 3.48
N LEU A 437 20.03 -3.72 4.31
CA LEU A 437 18.75 -3.08 3.96
C LEU A 437 18.57 -1.86 4.86
N ASP A 438 18.29 -0.70 4.26
CA ASP A 438 18.22 0.56 4.99
C ASP A 438 16.86 0.77 5.70
N GLN A 439 16.87 1.63 6.72
CA GLN A 439 15.68 1.93 7.52
C GLN A 439 14.56 2.62 6.71
N ALA A 440 14.89 3.41 5.67
CA ALA A 440 13.87 4.10 4.89
C ALA A 440 13.03 3.13 4.05
N THR A 441 13.64 2.10 3.47
CA THR A 441 12.94 1.03 2.72
C THR A 441 11.97 0.26 3.62
N LEU A 442 12.40 -0.07 4.85
CA LEU A 442 11.56 -0.74 5.84
C LEU A 442 10.36 0.12 6.25
N LEU A 443 10.60 1.40 6.57
CA LEU A 443 9.55 2.37 6.93
C LEU A 443 8.58 2.60 5.76
N ALA A 444 9.08 2.70 4.53
CA ALA A 444 8.23 2.87 3.34
C ALA A 444 7.29 1.66 3.15
N SER A 445 7.79 0.43 3.29
CA SER A 445 6.95 -0.77 3.17
C SER A 445 5.93 -0.91 4.31
N LEU A 446 6.31 -0.52 5.54
CA LEU A 446 5.38 -0.46 6.66
C LEU A 446 4.28 0.58 6.38
N ALA A 447 4.64 1.77 5.90
CA ALA A 447 3.67 2.80 5.51
C ALA A 447 2.72 2.32 4.42
N SER A 448 3.21 1.62 3.39
CA SER A 448 2.35 1.01 2.36
C SER A 448 1.40 -0.06 2.92
N SER A 449 1.83 -0.83 3.91
CA SER A 449 0.97 -1.84 4.55
C SER A 449 -0.09 -1.21 5.46
N LEU A 450 0.25 -0.13 6.17
CA LEU A 450 -0.69 0.67 6.95
C LEU A 450 -1.72 1.39 6.06
N ALA A 451 -1.28 1.94 4.91
CA ALA A 451 -2.17 2.52 3.92
C ALA A 451 -3.10 1.47 3.31
N CYS A 452 -2.57 0.28 2.99
CA CYS A 452 -3.38 -0.85 2.54
C CYS A 452 -4.42 -1.28 3.59
N ARG A 453 -4.09 -1.22 4.90
CA ARG A 453 -5.08 -1.50 5.96
C ARG A 453 -6.18 -0.46 5.98
N PHE A 454 -5.85 0.82 5.77
CA PHE A 454 -6.88 1.85 5.60
C PHE A 454 -7.77 1.54 4.41
N ASP A 455 -7.19 1.18 3.26
CA ASP A 455 -7.98 0.82 2.09
C ASP A 455 -8.94 -0.31 2.47
N LEU A 456 -8.43 -1.46 2.93
CA LEU A 456 -9.25 -2.66 3.18
C LEU A 456 -10.26 -2.54 4.34
N ALA A 457 -9.96 -1.75 5.38
CA ALA A 457 -10.72 -1.74 6.63
C ALA A 457 -11.22 -0.35 7.05
N GLY A 458 -10.97 0.71 6.27
CA GLY A 458 -11.32 2.09 6.63
C GLY A 458 -10.60 2.64 7.86
N ASP A 459 -9.50 2.01 8.28
CA ASP A 459 -8.78 2.34 9.51
C ASP A 459 -7.99 3.65 9.38
N ARG A 460 -8.62 4.77 9.73
CA ARG A 460 -7.99 6.10 9.69
C ARG A 460 -6.84 6.26 10.67
N ALA A 461 -6.79 5.48 11.74
CA ALA A 461 -5.62 5.49 12.63
C ALA A 461 -4.42 4.91 11.89
N ALA A 462 -4.61 3.79 11.19
CA ALA A 462 -3.60 3.22 10.30
C ALA A 462 -3.18 4.19 9.19
N GLN A 463 -4.10 4.93 8.56
CA GLN A 463 -3.72 5.94 7.55
C GLN A 463 -2.87 7.09 8.13
N ARG A 464 -3.24 7.62 9.31
CA ARG A 464 -2.44 8.65 9.98
C ARG A 464 -1.07 8.14 10.38
N GLU A 465 -1.00 6.88 10.85
CA GLU A 465 0.26 6.20 11.13
C GLU A 465 1.07 6.04 9.84
N ALA A 466 0.46 5.64 8.71
CA ALA A 466 1.13 5.54 7.41
C ALA A 466 1.76 6.87 6.99
N LEU A 467 1.04 7.98 7.17
CA LEU A 467 1.56 9.32 6.89
C LEU A 467 2.73 9.67 7.80
N ALA A 468 2.64 9.39 9.10
CA ALA A 468 3.72 9.64 10.05
C ALA A 468 4.98 8.79 9.74
N VAL A 469 4.79 7.49 9.49
CA VAL A 469 5.87 6.54 9.16
C VAL A 469 6.52 6.88 7.82
N SER A 470 5.75 7.26 6.80
CA SER A 470 6.33 7.66 5.52
C SER A 470 7.14 8.96 5.62
N ARG A 471 6.74 9.93 6.46
CA ARG A 471 7.57 11.11 6.77
C ARG A 471 8.86 10.76 7.49
N GLN A 472 8.86 9.74 8.36
CA GLN A 472 10.10 9.24 8.97
C GLN A 472 11.04 8.64 7.93
N ALA A 473 10.52 7.92 6.94
CA ALA A 473 11.33 7.40 5.83
C ALA A 473 12.01 8.53 5.03
N VAL A 474 11.29 9.61 4.75
CA VAL A 474 11.83 10.80 4.07
C VAL A 474 12.89 11.50 4.93
N ALA A 475 12.62 11.71 6.22
CA ALA A 475 13.57 12.33 7.14
C ALA A 475 14.89 11.55 7.24
N TYR A 476 14.85 10.21 7.14
CA TYR A 476 16.06 9.38 7.09
C TYR A 476 16.91 9.67 5.84
N ILE A 477 16.27 9.84 4.68
CA ILE A 477 16.95 10.20 3.43
C ILE A 477 17.56 11.61 3.56
N GLU A 478 16.79 12.57 4.05
CA GLU A 478 17.24 13.97 4.21
C GLU A 478 18.39 14.12 5.21
N ALA A 479 18.45 13.24 6.22
CA ALA A 479 19.55 13.17 7.18
C ALA A 479 20.85 12.57 6.61
N GLY A 480 20.90 12.26 5.30
CA GLY A 480 22.07 11.68 4.64
C GLY A 480 22.16 10.16 4.76
N GLY A 481 21.03 9.48 4.99
CA GLY A 481 20.96 8.02 4.97
C GLY A 481 21.42 7.46 3.63
N THR A 482 22.18 6.37 3.68
CA THR A 482 22.64 5.65 2.48
C THR A 482 21.78 4.41 2.26
N PRO A 483 21.60 3.95 1.00
CA PRO A 483 21.08 2.62 0.75
C PRO A 483 22.00 1.57 1.40
N GLY A 484 21.45 0.40 1.74
CA GLY A 484 22.27 -0.72 2.20
C GLY A 484 23.19 -1.27 1.09
N ASP A 485 24.28 -1.93 1.48
CA ASP A 485 25.24 -2.75 0.71
C ASP A 485 24.58 -3.91 -0.08
N SER A 486 23.26 -4.05 -0.01
CA SER A 486 22.49 -5.15 -0.57
C SER A 486 21.08 -4.61 -0.89
N LEU A 487 20.41 -4.86 -2.01
CA LEU A 487 20.57 -5.89 -3.04
C LEU A 487 20.73 -7.30 -2.45
N THR A 488 20.02 -7.61 -1.35
CA THR A 488 20.08 -8.96 -0.76
C THR A 488 19.42 -9.96 -1.70
N LEU A 489 20.20 -10.93 -2.19
CA LEU A 489 19.87 -12.20 -2.90
C LEU A 489 18.80 -12.21 -4.02
N PHE A 490 17.90 -11.24 -4.12
CA PHE A 490 16.60 -11.36 -4.78
C PHE A 490 16.09 -10.08 -5.45
N ASP A 491 16.54 -8.89 -5.05
CA ASP A 491 16.23 -7.64 -5.75
C ASP A 491 17.33 -7.32 -6.77
N VAL A 492 17.26 -7.96 -7.93
CA VAL A 492 18.15 -7.68 -9.06
C VAL A 492 17.57 -6.51 -9.86
N HIS A 493 17.85 -5.30 -9.40
CA HIS A 493 17.68 -4.08 -10.20
C HIS A 493 18.86 -3.12 -10.01
N THR A 494 20.07 -3.58 -10.34
CA THR A 494 21.18 -2.70 -10.69
C THR A 494 22.05 -3.40 -11.73
N VAL A 495 21.76 -3.08 -12.99
CA VAL A 495 22.73 -2.73 -14.02
C VAL A 495 24.16 -3.26 -13.76
N GLN A 496 24.50 -4.41 -14.36
CA GLN A 496 25.89 -4.68 -14.71
C GLN A 496 26.23 -3.77 -15.90
N THR A 497 26.71 -2.57 -15.62
CA THR A 497 27.40 -1.75 -16.61
C THR A 497 28.77 -1.40 -16.07
N ASP A 498 29.78 -1.37 -16.95
CA ASP A 498 31.08 -0.75 -16.73
C ASP A 498 30.98 0.79 -16.54
N ASP A 499 29.89 1.27 -15.92
CA ASP A 499 29.56 2.68 -15.73
C ASP A 499 30.21 3.21 -14.44
N PRO A 500 31.16 4.17 -14.54
CA PRO A 500 31.78 4.80 -13.38
C PRO A 500 30.78 5.56 -12.48
N ASP A 501 29.53 5.77 -12.91
CA ASP A 501 28.46 6.41 -12.14
C ASP A 501 27.41 5.46 -11.54
N ALA A 502 27.58 4.13 -11.65
CA ALA A 502 26.63 3.13 -11.16
C ALA A 502 26.20 3.31 -9.68
N GLY A 503 27.13 3.73 -8.82
CA GLY A 503 26.83 4.02 -7.41
C GLY A 503 25.86 5.20 -7.22
N ARG A 504 25.98 6.25 -8.03
CA ARG A 504 25.07 7.41 -7.98
C ARG A 504 23.67 7.05 -8.48
N HIS A 505 23.58 6.27 -9.57
CA HIS A 505 22.30 5.79 -10.10
C HIS A 505 21.55 4.91 -9.10
N THR A 506 22.27 4.07 -8.36
CA THR A 506 21.70 3.20 -7.32
C THR A 506 21.09 4.00 -6.17
N VAL A 507 21.79 5.03 -5.68
CA VAL A 507 21.28 5.94 -4.63
C VAL A 507 20.03 6.70 -5.11
N ALA A 508 20.04 7.20 -6.35
CA ALA A 508 18.90 7.91 -6.93
C ALA A 508 17.67 6.99 -7.12
N ALA A 509 17.87 5.75 -7.57
CA ALA A 509 16.80 4.77 -7.73
C ALA A 509 16.15 4.40 -6.38
N TRP A 510 16.97 4.18 -5.35
CA TRP A 510 16.51 3.93 -3.98
C TRP A 510 15.69 5.10 -3.43
N ARG A 511 16.25 6.32 -3.48
CA ARG A 511 15.58 7.55 -3.04
C ARG A 511 14.21 7.71 -3.70
N ALA A 512 14.15 7.49 -5.01
CA ALA A 512 12.90 7.63 -5.76
C ALA A 512 11.86 6.58 -5.39
N SER A 513 12.25 5.34 -5.06
CA SER A 513 11.32 4.30 -4.60
C SER A 513 10.64 4.71 -3.29
N VAL A 514 11.41 5.19 -2.32
CA VAL A 514 10.88 5.66 -1.02
C VAL A 514 9.96 6.86 -1.21
N LEU A 515 10.37 7.86 -1.99
CA LEU A 515 9.56 9.05 -2.25
C LEU A 515 8.30 8.73 -3.07
N HIS A 516 8.34 7.72 -3.94
CA HIS A 516 7.15 7.23 -4.64
C HIS A 516 6.10 6.69 -3.66
N ALA A 517 6.51 5.84 -2.72
CA ALA A 517 5.61 5.31 -1.69
C ALA A 517 5.03 6.43 -0.81
N HIS A 518 5.86 7.39 -0.40
CA HIS A 518 5.42 8.52 0.41
C HIS A 518 4.38 9.41 -0.31
N THR A 519 4.62 9.74 -1.58
CA THR A 519 3.67 10.56 -2.35
C THR A 519 2.34 9.86 -2.63
N ALA A 520 2.32 8.52 -2.73
CA ALA A 520 1.07 7.75 -2.77
C ALA A 520 0.30 7.87 -1.45
N VAL A 521 0.99 7.76 -0.30
CA VAL A 521 0.39 7.98 1.03
C VAL A 521 -0.14 9.41 1.19
N LEU A 522 0.59 10.42 0.70
CA LEU A 522 0.13 11.82 0.72
C LEU A 522 -1.14 12.01 -0.11
N ARG A 523 -1.15 11.50 -1.34
CA ARG A 523 -2.32 11.57 -2.24
C ARG A 523 -3.55 10.92 -1.60
N ASN A 524 -3.41 9.71 -1.05
CA ASN A 524 -4.51 9.03 -0.36
C ASN A 524 -4.97 9.82 0.87
N SER A 525 -4.03 10.28 1.69
CA SER A 525 -4.33 11.08 2.88
C SER A 525 -5.04 12.40 2.55
N ALA A 526 -4.68 13.05 1.45
CA ALA A 526 -5.30 14.31 1.03
C ALA A 526 -6.80 14.15 0.73
N HIS A 527 -7.18 13.08 0.03
CA HIS A 527 -8.58 12.76 -0.26
C HIS A 527 -9.36 12.36 1.00
N ILE A 528 -8.72 11.66 1.94
CA ILE A 528 -9.35 11.17 3.17
C ILE A 528 -9.53 12.29 4.21
N LEU A 529 -8.54 13.18 4.32
CA LEU A 529 -8.49 14.25 5.31
C LEU A 529 -9.02 15.59 4.76
N ASP A 530 -9.39 15.65 3.48
CA ASP A 530 -9.82 16.87 2.77
C ASP A 530 -8.79 18.01 2.90
N ASP A 531 -7.51 17.65 2.75
CA ASP A 531 -6.37 18.54 2.94
C ASP A 531 -5.60 18.73 1.63
N LEU A 532 -5.94 19.79 0.91
CA LEU A 532 -5.28 20.20 -0.32
C LEU A 532 -3.78 20.47 -0.16
N SER A 533 -3.31 20.77 1.06
CA SER A 533 -1.88 21.00 1.29
C SER A 533 -1.05 19.74 1.07
N LEU A 534 -1.61 18.56 1.36
CA LEU A 534 -0.96 17.26 1.14
C LEU A 534 -0.82 16.93 -0.36
N LEU A 535 -1.79 17.31 -1.20
CA LEU A 535 -1.65 17.18 -2.67
C LEU A 535 -0.55 18.11 -3.20
N ARG A 536 -0.41 19.32 -2.65
CA ARG A 536 0.65 20.26 -3.03
C ARG A 536 2.03 19.73 -2.62
N GLU A 537 2.16 19.20 -1.41
CA GLU A 537 3.38 18.51 -0.93
C GLU A 537 3.76 17.36 -1.88
N ALA A 538 2.80 16.54 -2.29
CA ALA A 538 3.04 15.44 -3.24
C ALA A 538 3.47 15.93 -4.64
N VAL A 539 2.90 17.05 -5.13
CA VAL A 539 3.29 17.68 -6.40
C VAL A 539 4.75 18.14 -6.36
N ASP A 540 5.17 18.79 -5.28
CA ASP A 540 6.53 19.33 -5.17
C ASP A 540 7.57 18.21 -5.16
N ILE A 541 7.32 17.12 -4.41
CA ILE A 541 8.20 15.94 -4.40
C ILE A 541 8.24 15.27 -5.77
N ARG A 542 7.08 15.11 -6.44
CA ARG A 542 7.02 14.49 -7.78
C ARG A 542 7.71 15.34 -8.85
N ARG A 543 7.66 16.66 -8.73
CA ARG A 543 8.39 17.59 -9.60
C ARG A 543 9.91 17.39 -9.47
N GLU A 544 10.41 17.26 -8.25
CA GLU A 544 11.84 16.97 -8.01
C GLU A 544 12.25 15.62 -8.63
N LEU A 545 11.47 14.56 -8.37
CA LEU A 545 11.73 13.21 -8.89
C LEU A 545 11.71 13.13 -10.43
N ALA A 546 10.91 13.97 -11.07
CA ALA A 546 10.84 14.08 -12.53
C ALA A 546 12.02 14.85 -13.13
N ALA A 547 12.83 15.56 -12.34
CA ALA A 547 13.98 16.32 -12.80
C ALA A 547 15.32 15.58 -12.61
N GLU A 548 15.35 14.42 -11.93
CA GLU A 548 16.57 13.65 -11.68
C GLU A 548 17.17 13.03 -12.97
N PRO A 549 18.48 13.22 -13.24
CA PRO A 549 19.17 12.66 -14.42
C PRO A 549 19.56 11.17 -14.25
N GLY A 550 19.85 10.48 -15.36
CA GLY A 550 20.51 9.16 -15.36
C GLY A 550 19.60 7.92 -15.24
N ILE A 551 18.36 8.01 -15.72
CA ILE A 551 17.34 6.96 -15.57
C ILE A 551 16.91 6.43 -16.94
N THR A 552 16.56 5.15 -17.05
CA THR A 552 16.04 4.55 -18.29
C THR A 552 14.72 5.21 -18.71
N ASP A 553 14.47 5.33 -20.02
CA ASP A 553 13.27 5.94 -20.59
C ASP A 553 11.99 5.38 -19.95
N ARG A 554 11.89 4.05 -19.81
CA ARG A 554 10.74 3.38 -19.19
C ARG A 554 10.49 3.82 -17.75
N THR A 555 11.53 3.92 -16.93
CA THR A 555 11.41 4.32 -15.53
C THR A 555 11.09 5.80 -15.39
N HIS A 556 11.67 6.63 -16.26
CA HIS A 556 11.33 8.04 -16.34
C HIS A 556 9.86 8.24 -16.74
N GLY A 557 9.37 7.48 -17.72
CA GLY A 557 7.96 7.47 -18.14
C GLY A 557 7.00 7.20 -16.98
N ARG A 558 7.26 6.15 -16.19
CA ARG A 558 6.48 5.82 -14.98
C ARG A 558 6.42 6.97 -13.96
N ARG A 559 7.52 7.68 -13.75
CA ARG A 559 7.55 8.85 -12.83
C ARG A 559 6.69 10.00 -13.35
N LEU A 560 6.78 10.30 -14.65
CA LEU A 560 5.97 11.36 -15.28
C LEU A 560 4.47 11.04 -15.21
N HIS A 561 4.08 9.78 -15.42
CA HIS A 561 2.69 9.36 -15.26
C HIS A 561 2.17 9.55 -13.84
N ALA A 562 2.93 9.10 -12.85
CA ALA A 562 2.53 9.27 -11.46
C ALA A 562 2.55 10.74 -11.00
N TYR A 563 3.38 11.60 -11.61
CA TYR A 563 3.32 13.06 -11.40
C TYR A 563 2.04 13.66 -12.00
N SER A 564 1.72 13.28 -13.25
CA SER A 564 0.49 13.69 -13.93
C SER A 564 -0.77 13.34 -13.12
N ASP A 565 -0.79 12.16 -12.48
CA ASP A 565 -1.92 11.72 -11.66
C ASP A 565 -2.21 12.63 -10.46
N VAL A 566 -1.18 13.02 -9.71
CA VAL A 566 -1.33 13.93 -8.56
C VAL A 566 -1.75 15.32 -9.03
N LEU A 567 -1.17 15.82 -10.12
CA LEU A 567 -1.55 17.12 -10.69
C LEU A 567 -2.99 17.15 -11.18
N ARG A 568 -3.47 16.07 -11.80
CA ARG A 568 -4.88 15.94 -12.21
C ARG A 568 -5.80 16.01 -10.99
N ASP A 569 -5.49 15.28 -9.92
CA ASP A 569 -6.30 15.29 -8.69
C ASP A 569 -6.32 16.68 -8.04
N LEU A 570 -5.20 17.40 -8.06
CA LEU A 570 -5.10 18.79 -7.63
C LEU A 570 -5.91 19.73 -8.55
N ALA A 571 -5.86 19.52 -9.87
CA ALA A 571 -6.63 20.28 -10.85
C ALA A 571 -8.14 20.09 -10.66
N ALA A 572 -8.59 18.86 -10.38
CA ALA A 572 -9.99 18.55 -10.08
C ALA A 572 -10.48 19.23 -8.79
N SER A 573 -9.58 19.47 -7.84
CA SER A 573 -9.88 20.05 -6.53
C SER A 573 -9.70 21.58 -6.48
N THR A 574 -9.30 22.21 -7.58
CA THR A 574 -9.09 23.67 -7.69
C THR A 574 -10.07 24.30 -8.67
N ARG A 575 -10.17 25.64 -8.68
CA ARG A 575 -11.07 26.40 -9.57
C ARG A 575 -10.32 27.52 -10.29
N GLY A 576 -10.90 28.07 -11.36
CA GLY A 576 -10.37 29.23 -12.07
C GLY A 576 -9.04 28.97 -12.79
N ALA A 577 -8.15 29.95 -12.79
CA ALA A 577 -6.89 29.91 -13.54
C ALA A 577 -5.92 28.81 -13.05
N GLU A 578 -5.90 28.52 -11.74
CA GLU A 578 -5.07 27.44 -11.18
C GLU A 578 -5.45 26.07 -11.76
N ARG A 579 -6.76 25.78 -11.83
CA ARG A 579 -7.27 24.53 -12.41
C ARG A 579 -6.78 24.32 -13.84
N ALA A 580 -6.84 25.36 -14.68
CA ALA A 580 -6.38 25.28 -16.06
C ALA A 580 -4.88 25.03 -16.17
N THR A 581 -4.08 25.67 -15.32
CA THR A 581 -2.62 25.48 -15.30
C THR A 581 -2.24 24.05 -14.91
N PHE A 582 -2.81 23.53 -13.82
CA PHE A 582 -2.53 22.15 -13.39
C PHE A 582 -3.04 21.12 -14.40
N ALA A 583 -4.19 21.35 -15.04
CA ALA A 583 -4.71 20.47 -16.09
C ALA A 583 -3.78 20.38 -17.31
N ARG A 584 -3.26 21.52 -17.78
CA ARG A 584 -2.29 21.55 -18.91
C ARG A 584 -0.99 20.83 -18.56
N GLU A 585 -0.45 21.09 -17.36
CA GLU A 585 0.78 20.45 -16.91
C GLU A 585 0.60 18.92 -16.79
N ALA A 586 -0.54 18.46 -16.25
CA ALA A 586 -0.87 17.05 -16.18
C ALA A 586 -0.91 16.38 -17.58
N VAL A 587 -1.50 17.04 -18.58
CA VAL A 587 -1.55 16.52 -19.96
C VAL A 587 -0.16 16.46 -20.60
N ASP A 588 0.67 17.50 -20.44
CA ASP A 588 2.05 17.50 -20.94
C ASP A 588 2.87 16.34 -20.39
N LEU A 589 2.81 16.15 -19.07
CA LEU A 589 3.52 15.08 -18.39
C LEU A 589 3.03 13.69 -18.81
N ALA A 590 1.72 13.50 -18.95
CA ALA A 590 1.16 12.24 -19.42
C ALA A 590 1.60 11.92 -20.86
N ARG A 591 1.65 12.91 -21.76
CA ARG A 591 2.13 12.72 -23.14
C ARG A 591 3.62 12.36 -23.17
N ARG A 592 4.45 13.08 -22.41
CA ARG A 592 5.88 12.80 -22.30
C ARG A 592 6.15 11.43 -21.71
N GLY A 593 5.41 11.03 -20.67
CA GLY A 593 5.48 9.68 -20.10
C GLY A 593 5.12 8.60 -21.11
N MET A 594 4.07 8.85 -21.92
CA MET A 594 3.62 7.90 -22.94
C MET A 594 4.65 7.71 -24.05
N ALA A 595 5.33 8.78 -24.45
CA ALA A 595 6.38 8.74 -25.48
C ALA A 595 7.60 7.92 -25.06
N LEU A 596 7.83 7.77 -23.75
CA LEU A 596 8.93 7.01 -23.17
C LEU A 596 8.55 5.58 -22.77
N THR A 597 7.27 5.24 -22.86
CA THR A 597 6.75 3.92 -22.47
C THR A 597 6.54 3.06 -23.72
N PRO A 598 7.16 1.86 -23.82
CA PRO A 598 6.96 0.93 -24.93
C PRO A 598 5.50 0.55 -25.17
N ASP A 599 5.17 0.14 -26.39
CA ASP A 599 3.81 -0.27 -26.77
C ASP A 599 3.37 -1.59 -26.10
N ASP A 600 4.32 -2.44 -25.72
CA ASP A 600 4.10 -3.72 -25.05
C ASP A 600 4.16 -3.64 -23.51
N ASP A 601 4.21 -2.42 -22.95
CA ASP A 601 4.18 -2.24 -21.50
C ASP A 601 2.82 -2.69 -20.92
N VAL A 602 2.87 -3.56 -19.90
CA VAL A 602 1.70 -4.11 -19.22
C VAL A 602 0.81 -3.04 -18.59
N ASP A 603 1.36 -1.87 -18.24
CA ASP A 603 0.65 -0.77 -17.58
C ASP A 603 0.17 0.31 -18.56
N ARG A 604 0.38 0.12 -19.87
CA ARG A 604 0.10 1.13 -20.90
C ARG A 604 -1.37 1.59 -20.89
N TYR A 605 -2.29 0.67 -20.64
CA TYR A 605 -3.73 0.98 -20.56
C TYR A 605 -4.03 1.99 -19.43
N ALA A 606 -3.34 1.87 -18.28
CA ALA A 606 -3.53 2.75 -17.14
C ALA A 606 -3.02 4.17 -17.45
N TYR A 607 -1.85 4.26 -18.09
CA TYR A 607 -1.28 5.52 -18.55
C TYR A 607 -2.20 6.23 -19.57
N GLN A 608 -2.80 5.47 -20.49
CA GLN A 608 -3.74 6.02 -21.49
C GLN A 608 -5.02 6.50 -20.82
N GLY A 609 -5.54 5.75 -19.85
CA GLY A 609 -6.69 6.15 -19.05
C GLY A 609 -6.43 7.44 -18.26
N ASN A 610 -5.24 7.58 -17.68
CA ASN A 610 -4.85 8.78 -16.96
C ASN A 610 -4.74 10.00 -17.88
N LEU A 611 -4.14 9.84 -19.08
CA LEU A 611 -4.11 10.86 -20.11
C LEU A 611 -5.52 11.28 -20.54
N GLY A 612 -6.42 10.33 -20.82
CA GLY A 612 -7.80 10.62 -21.21
C GLY A 612 -8.57 11.39 -20.13
N ARG A 613 -8.35 11.07 -18.85
CA ARG A 613 -8.94 11.80 -17.72
C ARG A 613 -8.41 13.23 -17.59
N ALA A 614 -7.10 13.44 -17.77
CA ALA A 614 -6.49 14.76 -17.76
C ALA A 614 -6.97 15.62 -18.94
N LEU A 615 -7.00 15.04 -20.15
CA LEU A 615 -7.54 15.67 -21.36
C LEU A 615 -9.01 16.07 -21.20
N ARG A 616 -9.85 15.21 -20.63
CA ARG A 616 -11.26 15.55 -20.36
C ARG A 616 -11.40 16.75 -19.43
N LEU A 617 -10.60 16.81 -18.36
CA LEU A 617 -10.61 17.94 -17.43
C LEU A 617 -10.21 19.24 -18.14
N LEU A 618 -9.23 19.16 -19.05
CA LEU A 618 -8.77 20.29 -19.85
C LEU A 618 -9.78 20.68 -20.96
N GLY A 619 -10.43 19.72 -21.61
CA GLY A 619 -11.47 19.93 -22.61
C GLY A 619 -12.67 20.71 -22.06
N GLN A 620 -13.05 20.45 -20.80
CA GLN A 620 -14.05 21.25 -20.09
C GLN A 620 -13.67 22.74 -19.91
N ILE A 621 -12.39 23.10 -20.12
CA ILE A 621 -11.86 24.45 -19.94
C ILE A 621 -11.56 25.10 -21.31
N GLU A 622 -10.92 24.35 -22.21
CA GLU A 622 -10.39 24.85 -23.48
C GLU A 622 -11.27 24.52 -24.70
N GLY A 623 -12.26 23.63 -24.55
CA GLY A 623 -13.28 23.32 -25.55
C GLY A 623 -13.01 22.07 -26.40
N GLU A 624 -13.76 21.98 -27.50
CA GLU A 624 -14.07 20.77 -28.28
C GLU A 624 -12.85 20.00 -28.83
N ALA A 625 -11.79 20.69 -29.25
CA ALA A 625 -10.61 20.04 -29.84
C ALA A 625 -9.87 19.15 -28.83
N THR A 626 -9.66 19.65 -27.62
CA THR A 626 -9.04 18.89 -26.51
C THR A 626 -9.96 17.77 -26.02
N GLY A 627 -11.27 18.00 -26.11
CA GLY A 627 -12.31 17.03 -25.87
C GLY A 627 -12.28 15.80 -26.77
N ALA A 628 -12.19 16.01 -28.08
CA ALA A 628 -12.08 14.92 -29.06
C ALA A 628 -10.85 14.03 -28.81
N GLU A 629 -9.73 14.64 -28.38
CA GLU A 629 -8.54 13.89 -27.97
C GLU A 629 -8.79 13.05 -26.71
N ALA A 630 -9.55 13.57 -25.74
CA ALA A 630 -9.94 12.82 -24.55
C ALA A 630 -10.74 11.56 -24.89
N VAL A 631 -11.65 11.65 -25.87
CA VAL A 631 -12.42 10.50 -26.38
C VAL A 631 -11.51 9.45 -27.00
N LEU A 632 -10.54 9.86 -27.81
CA LEU A 632 -9.58 8.94 -28.44
C LEU A 632 -8.72 8.21 -27.39
N ALA A 633 -8.16 8.94 -26.42
CA ALA A 633 -7.34 8.37 -25.36
C ALA A 633 -8.15 7.41 -24.47
N ALA A 634 -9.38 7.77 -24.08
CA ALA A 634 -10.25 6.90 -23.29
C ALA A 634 -10.67 5.64 -24.05
N ARG A 635 -10.89 5.74 -25.38
CA ARG A 635 -11.21 4.59 -26.23
C ARG A 635 -10.04 3.63 -26.36
N GLN A 636 -8.83 4.15 -26.59
CA GLN A 636 -7.61 3.33 -26.63
C GLN A 636 -7.36 2.60 -25.30
N ALA A 637 -7.51 3.30 -24.16
CA ALA A 637 -7.38 2.68 -22.85
C ALA A 637 -8.36 1.52 -22.66
N ARG A 638 -9.64 1.72 -23.01
CA ARG A 638 -10.66 0.67 -22.93
C ARG A 638 -10.34 -0.51 -23.85
N ASP A 639 -10.01 -0.25 -25.11
CA ASP A 639 -9.85 -1.28 -26.15
C ASP A 639 -8.56 -2.12 -25.94
N THR A 640 -7.57 -1.59 -25.21
CA THR A 640 -6.34 -2.31 -24.80
C THR A 640 -6.49 -3.03 -23.46
N THR A 641 -7.58 -2.82 -22.72
CA THR A 641 -7.84 -3.48 -21.44
C THR A 641 -8.65 -4.76 -21.63
N ASP A 642 -8.30 -5.84 -20.92
CA ASP A 642 -9.11 -7.08 -20.90
C ASP A 642 -10.55 -6.77 -20.43
N PRO A 643 -11.61 -7.12 -21.19
CA PRO A 643 -13.01 -6.92 -20.79
C PRO A 643 -13.40 -7.52 -19.44
N LYS A 644 -12.62 -8.47 -18.93
CA LYS A 644 -12.82 -9.04 -17.59
C LYS A 644 -12.19 -8.20 -16.48
N SER A 645 -11.31 -7.26 -16.78
CA SER A 645 -10.65 -6.39 -15.80
C SER A 645 -11.61 -5.33 -15.22
N PRO A 646 -11.50 -4.97 -13.92
CA PRO A 646 -12.25 -3.84 -13.36
C PRO A 646 -11.90 -2.51 -14.05
N TRP A 647 -10.67 -2.38 -14.57
CA TRP A 647 -10.23 -1.21 -15.33
C TRP A 647 -11.00 -1.04 -16.63
N TRP A 648 -11.49 -2.13 -17.25
CA TRP A 648 -12.28 -2.01 -18.46
C TRP A 648 -13.60 -1.28 -18.22
N ALA A 649 -14.27 -1.58 -17.10
CA ALA A 649 -15.48 -0.87 -16.69
C ALA A 649 -15.19 0.60 -16.36
N PHE A 650 -14.07 0.85 -15.67
CA PHE A 650 -13.61 2.20 -15.35
C PHE A 650 -13.29 3.03 -16.61
N HIS A 651 -12.56 2.47 -17.57
CA HIS A 651 -12.25 3.13 -18.84
C HIS A 651 -13.52 3.30 -19.69
N SER A 652 -14.47 2.37 -19.64
CA SER A 652 -15.78 2.49 -20.31
C SER A 652 -16.60 3.64 -19.73
N LEU A 653 -16.65 3.80 -18.40
CA LEU A 653 -17.26 4.96 -17.75
C LEU A 653 -16.60 6.26 -18.21
N HIS A 654 -15.26 6.32 -18.22
CA HIS A 654 -14.55 7.53 -18.62
C HIS A 654 -14.65 7.86 -20.11
N LEU A 655 -14.74 6.85 -20.98
CA LEU A 655 -15.07 7.02 -22.40
C LEU A 655 -16.48 7.61 -22.55
N GLY A 656 -17.46 7.07 -21.83
CA GLY A 656 -18.82 7.60 -21.83
C GLY A 656 -18.87 9.05 -21.36
N LEU A 657 -18.15 9.39 -20.28
CA LEU A 657 -18.06 10.76 -19.78
C LEU A 657 -17.42 11.72 -20.80
N ALA A 658 -16.38 11.29 -21.50
CA ALA A 658 -15.76 12.10 -22.55
C ALA A 658 -16.72 12.32 -23.73
N LEU A 659 -17.39 11.27 -24.19
CA LEU A 659 -18.39 11.36 -25.28
C LEU A 659 -19.60 12.23 -24.91
N TYR A 660 -20.07 12.14 -23.66
CA TYR A 660 -21.25 12.87 -23.18
C TYR A 660 -21.00 14.38 -23.07
N HIS A 661 -19.83 14.79 -22.58
CA HIS A 661 -19.51 16.20 -22.36
C HIS A 661 -19.13 16.97 -23.63
N GLU A 662 -18.60 16.29 -24.64
CA GLU A 662 -18.07 16.92 -25.85
C GLU A 662 -19.09 17.05 -26.98
N SER A 663 -20.32 16.57 -26.81
CA SER A 663 -21.21 16.43 -27.95
C SER A 663 -22.55 17.14 -27.84
N ASP A 664 -22.86 17.88 -28.90
CA ASP A 664 -24.20 18.31 -29.30
C ASP A 664 -24.89 17.30 -30.26
N SER A 665 -24.19 16.23 -30.66
CA SER A 665 -24.69 15.20 -31.57
C SER A 665 -25.35 14.04 -30.85
N THR A 666 -26.55 13.67 -31.30
CA THR A 666 -27.27 12.46 -30.86
C THR A 666 -26.42 11.19 -30.97
N ASP A 667 -25.59 11.06 -32.01
CA ASP A 667 -24.76 9.85 -32.23
C ASP A 667 -23.72 9.65 -31.13
N ALA A 668 -23.05 10.72 -30.69
CA ALA A 668 -22.06 10.60 -29.62
C ALA A 668 -22.73 10.32 -28.27
N VAL A 669 -23.94 10.85 -28.03
CA VAL A 669 -24.73 10.53 -26.83
C VAL A 669 -25.16 9.06 -26.84
N GLU A 670 -25.50 8.48 -27.99
CA GLU A 670 -25.75 7.03 -28.14
C GLU A 670 -24.49 6.21 -27.86
N GLN A 671 -23.33 6.63 -28.37
CA GLN A 671 -22.06 5.97 -28.04
C GLN A 671 -21.71 6.09 -26.55
N ALA A 672 -22.01 7.23 -25.93
CA ALA A 672 -21.83 7.43 -24.49
C ALA A 672 -22.74 6.50 -23.69
N LEU A 673 -24.02 6.41 -24.07
CA LEU A 673 -25.01 5.51 -23.48
C LEU A 673 -24.51 4.05 -23.51
N ALA A 674 -24.05 3.58 -24.67
CA ALA A 674 -23.49 2.23 -24.81
C ALA A 674 -22.24 1.99 -23.95
N ALA A 675 -21.37 3.00 -23.82
CA ALA A 675 -20.19 2.91 -22.96
C ALA A 675 -20.56 2.88 -21.46
N PHE A 676 -21.57 3.64 -21.03
CA PHE A 676 -22.10 3.56 -19.67
C PHE A 676 -22.78 2.23 -19.40
N GLU A 677 -23.56 1.69 -20.35
CA GLU A 677 -24.20 0.37 -20.23
C GLU A 677 -23.18 -0.74 -20.04
N ALA A 678 -22.13 -0.73 -20.85
CA ALA A 678 -20.99 -1.63 -20.75
C ALA A 678 -20.34 -1.57 -19.36
N ALA A 679 -20.10 -0.37 -18.83
CA ALA A 679 -19.53 -0.19 -17.50
C ALA A 679 -20.47 -0.69 -16.38
N THR A 680 -21.77 -0.40 -16.47
CA THR A 680 -22.77 -0.79 -15.47
C THR A 680 -22.89 -2.31 -15.35
N HIS A 681 -22.88 -3.02 -16.47
CA HIS A 681 -23.11 -4.47 -16.50
C HIS A 681 -21.83 -5.33 -16.46
N ALA A 682 -20.65 -4.72 -16.52
CA ALA A 682 -19.38 -5.44 -16.50
C ALA A 682 -19.25 -6.28 -15.20
N PRO A 683 -19.02 -7.61 -15.26
CA PRO A 683 -19.00 -8.47 -14.07
C PRO A 683 -18.01 -8.02 -12.98
N ALA A 684 -16.85 -7.49 -13.40
CA ALA A 684 -15.79 -7.04 -12.51
C ALA A 684 -15.89 -5.57 -12.07
N ALA A 685 -16.93 -4.83 -12.49
CA ALA A 685 -17.08 -3.42 -12.13
C ALA A 685 -17.22 -3.22 -10.62
N ARG A 686 -16.50 -2.21 -10.12
CA ARG A 686 -16.61 -1.70 -8.74
C ARG A 686 -17.98 -1.06 -8.50
N PRO A 687 -18.52 -1.04 -7.28
CA PRO A 687 -19.86 -0.54 -7.02
C PRO A 687 -19.95 0.98 -7.28
N ASP A 688 -18.89 1.73 -6.98
CA ASP A 688 -18.80 3.15 -7.31
C ASP A 688 -18.84 3.40 -8.82
N VAL A 689 -18.15 2.56 -9.62
CA VAL A 689 -18.20 2.62 -11.08
C VAL A 689 -19.62 2.33 -11.57
N ARG A 690 -20.31 1.30 -11.04
CA ARG A 690 -21.70 0.97 -11.42
C ARG A 690 -22.70 2.06 -11.08
N VAL A 691 -22.59 2.65 -9.88
CA VAL A 691 -23.45 3.76 -9.46
C VAL A 691 -23.23 4.95 -10.40
N ASN A 692 -21.98 5.32 -10.64
CA ASN A 692 -21.66 6.46 -11.50
C ASN A 692 -22.02 6.21 -12.97
N SER A 693 -21.77 5.01 -13.51
CA SER A 693 -22.14 4.68 -14.89
C SER A 693 -23.66 4.59 -15.06
N GLY A 694 -24.40 4.01 -14.11
CA GLY A 694 -25.87 3.97 -14.13
C GLY A 694 -26.48 5.37 -14.08
N ARG A 695 -25.92 6.27 -13.25
CA ARG A 695 -26.33 7.69 -13.22
C ARG A 695 -26.10 8.40 -14.54
N MET A 696 -24.93 8.22 -15.14
CA MET A 696 -24.59 8.87 -16.41
C MET A 696 -25.32 8.24 -17.60
N TYR A 697 -25.59 6.93 -17.55
CA TYR A 697 -26.50 6.26 -18.48
C TYR A 697 -27.88 6.92 -18.44
N ALA A 698 -28.43 7.15 -17.25
CA ALA A 698 -29.74 7.80 -17.09
C ALA A 698 -29.76 9.24 -17.64
N GLU A 699 -28.70 10.02 -17.42
CA GLU A 699 -28.54 11.35 -18.03
C GLU A 699 -28.52 11.30 -19.57
N ALA A 700 -27.75 10.37 -20.14
CA ALA A 700 -27.70 10.17 -21.60
C ALA A 700 -29.05 9.69 -22.15
N ALA A 701 -29.72 8.76 -21.47
CA ALA A 701 -31.04 8.25 -21.84
C ALA A 701 -32.10 9.35 -21.84
N LEU A 702 -32.11 10.23 -20.84
CA LEU A 702 -33.04 11.37 -20.81
C LEU A 702 -32.78 12.37 -21.94
N ARG A 703 -31.51 12.64 -22.27
CA ARG A 703 -31.15 13.49 -23.41
C ARG A 703 -31.61 12.90 -24.76
N LEU A 704 -31.73 11.58 -24.84
CA LEU A 704 -32.25 10.84 -26.00
C LEU A 704 -33.77 10.58 -25.93
N ASP A 705 -34.49 11.19 -24.99
CA ASP A 705 -35.93 11.00 -24.77
C ASP A 705 -36.33 9.54 -24.46
N ARG A 706 -35.50 8.84 -23.67
CA ARG A 706 -35.71 7.45 -23.21
C ARG A 706 -35.88 7.36 -21.68
N PRO A 707 -36.96 7.92 -21.12
CA PRO A 707 -37.11 8.04 -19.67
C PRO A 707 -37.28 6.69 -18.95
N ALA A 708 -37.90 5.67 -19.58
CA ALA A 708 -38.03 4.33 -18.99
C ALA A 708 -36.66 3.68 -18.74
N ALA A 709 -35.76 3.72 -19.74
CA ALA A 709 -34.40 3.21 -19.60
C ALA A 709 -33.60 3.98 -18.53
N ALA A 710 -33.83 5.28 -18.40
CA ALA A 710 -33.24 6.09 -17.33
C ALA A 710 -33.71 5.64 -15.93
N VAL A 711 -35.00 5.31 -15.77
CA VAL A 711 -35.54 4.80 -14.50
C VAL A 711 -34.91 3.45 -14.14
N ASP A 712 -34.79 2.52 -15.10
CA ASP A 712 -34.19 1.21 -14.86
C ASP A 712 -32.72 1.31 -14.44
N ALA A 713 -31.93 2.15 -15.12
CA ALA A 713 -30.53 2.38 -14.78
C ALA A 713 -30.35 3.05 -13.41
N LEU A 714 -31.23 3.99 -13.04
CA LEU A 714 -31.22 4.58 -11.71
C LEU A 714 -31.64 3.59 -10.63
N ALA A 715 -32.58 2.69 -10.91
CA ALA A 715 -32.98 1.64 -9.98
C ALA A 715 -31.80 0.68 -9.68
N GLU A 716 -31.05 0.30 -10.71
CA GLU A 716 -29.83 -0.51 -10.54
C GLU A 716 -28.74 0.25 -9.76
N ALA A 717 -28.49 1.52 -10.09
CA ALA A 717 -27.54 2.36 -9.36
C ALA A 717 -27.92 2.49 -7.88
N VAL A 718 -29.19 2.74 -7.57
CA VAL A 718 -29.70 2.83 -6.19
C VAL A 718 -29.53 1.51 -5.44
N ALA A 719 -29.76 0.36 -6.09
CA ALA A 719 -29.52 -0.95 -5.50
C ALA A 719 -28.03 -1.18 -5.15
N HIS A 720 -27.11 -0.46 -5.79
CA HIS A 720 -25.68 -0.54 -5.51
C HIS A 720 -25.16 0.43 -4.43
N LEU A 721 -25.92 1.48 -4.06
CA LEU A 721 -25.50 2.49 -3.08
C LEU A 721 -25.07 1.93 -1.71
N PRO A 722 -25.76 0.94 -1.10
CA PRO A 722 -25.34 0.40 0.19
C PRO A 722 -23.95 -0.24 0.17
N PHE A 723 -23.45 -0.64 -1.00
CA PHE A 723 -22.10 -1.19 -1.15
C PHE A 723 -21.04 -0.10 -1.32
N VAL A 724 -21.41 1.06 -1.88
CA VAL A 724 -20.50 2.21 -1.97
C VAL A 724 -20.33 2.84 -0.57
N ALA A 725 -21.43 3.00 0.18
CA ALA A 725 -21.45 3.57 1.54
C ALA A 725 -21.62 2.50 2.63
N SER A 726 -20.68 1.55 2.69
CA SER A 726 -20.76 0.32 3.50
C SER A 726 -20.70 0.56 5.03
N PRO A 727 -21.40 -0.23 5.86
CA PRO A 727 -21.50 -0.06 7.33
C PRO A 727 -20.18 -0.06 8.13
N ASP A 728 -19.17 -0.77 7.66
CA ASP A 728 -17.84 -0.91 8.28
C ASP A 728 -16.90 0.27 8.02
N GLN A 729 -17.21 1.09 7.00
CA GLN A 729 -16.56 2.37 6.82
C GLN A 729 -16.92 3.30 7.98
N SER A 730 -16.00 4.20 8.34
CA SER A 730 -16.33 5.22 9.32
C SER A 730 -17.54 6.01 8.84
N ARG A 731 -18.45 6.36 9.76
CA ARG A 731 -19.65 7.16 9.41
C ARG A 731 -19.31 8.40 8.58
N GLN A 732 -18.14 9.00 8.82
CA GLN A 732 -17.65 10.17 8.08
C GLN A 732 -17.26 9.85 6.63
N ASP A 733 -16.65 8.69 6.37
CA ASP A 733 -16.33 8.26 4.99
C ASP A 733 -17.62 7.99 4.21
N ARG A 734 -18.61 7.40 4.86
CA ARG A 734 -19.93 7.18 4.27
C ARG A 734 -20.65 8.49 3.97
N GLU A 735 -20.64 9.44 4.91
CA GLU A 735 -21.16 10.81 4.70
C GLU A 735 -20.46 11.49 3.51
N ARG A 736 -19.15 11.31 3.34
CA ARG A 736 -18.39 11.82 2.19
C ARG A 736 -18.80 11.15 0.88
N ILE A 737 -18.86 9.82 0.86
CA ILE A 737 -19.26 9.04 -0.31
C ILE A 737 -20.67 9.41 -0.77
N LEU A 738 -21.61 9.56 0.17
CA LEU A 738 -22.98 9.96 -0.13
C LEU A 738 -23.07 11.42 -0.59
N ARG A 739 -22.21 12.30 -0.07
CA ARG A 739 -22.05 13.66 -0.60
C ARG A 739 -21.59 13.66 -2.06
N ASP A 740 -20.70 12.74 -2.45
CA ASP A 740 -20.28 12.58 -3.86
C ASP A 740 -21.43 12.09 -4.76
N GLN A 741 -22.51 11.54 -4.18
CA GLN A 741 -23.72 11.15 -4.89
C GLN A 741 -24.79 12.26 -4.98
N GLN A 742 -24.44 13.50 -4.63
CA GLN A 742 -25.34 14.64 -4.73
C GLN A 742 -25.99 14.73 -6.13
N GLY A 743 -27.29 15.03 -6.15
CA GLY A 743 -28.09 15.14 -7.37
C GLY A 743 -28.78 13.85 -7.82
N LEU A 744 -28.42 12.68 -7.26
CA LEU A 744 -29.08 11.42 -7.58
C LEU A 744 -30.59 11.45 -7.32
N THR A 745 -31.02 12.04 -6.21
CA THR A 745 -32.45 12.18 -5.86
C THR A 745 -33.21 13.03 -6.88
N ALA A 746 -32.60 14.11 -7.38
CA ALA A 746 -33.17 14.93 -8.44
C ALA A 746 -33.24 14.18 -9.79
N GLN A 747 -32.22 13.37 -10.11
CA GLN A 747 -32.20 12.52 -11.31
C GLN A 747 -33.34 11.50 -11.28
N ILE A 748 -33.56 10.85 -10.13
CA ILE A 748 -34.67 9.89 -9.91
C ILE A 748 -36.02 10.56 -10.18
N VAL A 749 -36.27 11.71 -9.56
CA VAL A 749 -37.54 12.44 -9.74
C VAL A 749 -37.73 12.82 -11.20
N ARG A 750 -36.72 13.41 -11.84
CA ARG A 750 -36.79 13.83 -13.24
C ARG A 750 -37.08 12.64 -14.17
N ALA A 751 -36.35 11.53 -14.01
CA ALA A 751 -36.53 10.35 -14.85
C ALA A 751 -37.91 9.72 -14.70
N CYS A 752 -38.36 9.53 -13.45
CA CYS A 752 -39.64 8.91 -13.16
C CYS A 752 -40.83 9.79 -13.59
N VAL A 753 -40.75 11.11 -13.39
CA VAL A 753 -41.77 12.05 -13.85
C VAL A 753 -41.83 12.07 -15.39
N ALA A 754 -40.68 12.10 -16.07
CA ALA A 754 -40.61 12.02 -17.53
C ALA A 754 -41.18 10.68 -18.07
N ALA A 755 -41.01 9.58 -17.32
CA ALA A 755 -41.59 8.28 -17.65
C ALA A 755 -43.09 8.18 -17.34
N GLY A 756 -43.68 9.17 -16.67
CA GLY A 756 -45.08 9.13 -16.22
C GLY A 756 -45.33 8.22 -15.02
N ASP A 757 -44.29 7.86 -14.25
CA ASP A 757 -44.37 6.96 -13.09
C ASP A 757 -43.89 7.65 -11.78
N PRO A 758 -44.70 8.58 -11.23
CA PRO A 758 -44.36 9.25 -9.97
C PRO A 758 -44.36 8.30 -8.77
N ALA A 759 -45.00 7.13 -8.87
CA ALA A 759 -45.01 6.14 -7.80
C ALA A 759 -43.63 5.47 -7.67
N ARG A 760 -43.00 5.13 -8.80
CA ARG A 760 -41.64 4.62 -8.82
C ARG A 760 -40.62 5.61 -8.29
N ALA A 761 -40.85 6.92 -8.50
CA ALA A 761 -40.03 7.98 -7.91
C ALA A 761 -40.00 7.88 -6.38
N VAL A 762 -41.15 7.66 -5.74
CA VAL A 762 -41.25 7.54 -4.27
C VAL A 762 -40.47 6.31 -3.78
N GLU A 763 -40.62 5.16 -4.44
CA GLU A 763 -39.89 3.94 -4.06
C GLU A 763 -38.37 4.12 -4.17
N LEU A 764 -37.88 4.69 -5.28
CA LEU A 764 -36.45 4.90 -5.48
C LEU A 764 -35.88 5.98 -4.56
N LEU A 765 -36.64 7.04 -4.25
CA LEU A 765 -36.23 8.04 -3.28
C LEU A 765 -36.08 7.44 -1.87
N GLU A 766 -37.01 6.59 -1.43
CA GLU A 766 -36.92 5.90 -0.13
C GLU A 766 -35.79 4.86 -0.06
N GLN A 767 -35.23 4.48 -1.21
CA GLN A 767 -34.06 3.60 -1.32
C GLN A 767 -32.75 4.39 -1.40
N ALA A 768 -32.76 5.55 -2.05
CA ALA A 768 -31.58 6.37 -2.27
C ALA A 768 -31.29 7.37 -1.13
N ARG A 769 -32.30 7.69 -0.32
CA ARG A 769 -32.23 8.69 0.76
C ARG A 769 -32.13 8.07 2.13
N GLY A 770 -31.57 8.85 3.05
CA GLY A 770 -31.50 8.49 4.45
C GLY A 770 -30.79 7.16 4.63
N LEU A 771 -29.74 6.84 3.88
CA LEU A 771 -29.11 5.53 3.93
C LEU A 771 -28.49 5.28 5.30
N LEU A 772 -27.82 6.29 5.86
CA LEU A 772 -27.29 6.26 7.22
C LEU A 772 -28.40 6.18 8.27
N TYR A 773 -29.49 6.90 8.03
CA TYR A 773 -30.65 6.93 8.92
C TYR A 773 -31.41 5.59 8.89
N ALA A 774 -31.70 5.08 7.70
CA ALA A 774 -32.40 3.83 7.41
C ALA A 774 -31.59 2.60 7.81
N GLU A 775 -30.27 2.65 7.79
CA GLU A 775 -29.45 1.62 8.41
C GLU A 775 -29.52 1.68 9.93
N ALA A 776 -29.45 2.86 10.55
CA ALA A 776 -29.67 2.96 11.99
C ALA A 776 -31.08 2.44 12.40
N LEU A 777 -32.06 2.55 11.50
CA LEU A 777 -33.38 1.94 11.63
C LEU A 777 -33.40 0.41 11.31
N GLY A 778 -32.64 -0.04 10.31
CA GLY A 778 -32.75 -1.36 9.66
C GLY A 778 -31.66 -2.39 9.98
N ALA A 779 -30.43 -1.97 10.34
CA ALA A 779 -29.39 -2.83 10.89
C ALA A 779 -29.82 -3.47 12.22
N ARG A 780 -30.80 -2.88 12.89
CA ARG A 780 -31.46 -3.40 14.09
C ARG A 780 -32.67 -4.31 13.78
N GLY A 781 -33.13 -4.35 12.53
CA GLY A 781 -34.23 -5.20 12.05
C GLY A 781 -33.71 -6.47 11.40
N ASP A 782 -33.55 -6.51 10.08
CA ASP A 782 -33.25 -7.73 9.29
C ASP A 782 -31.96 -8.47 9.69
N LEU A 783 -30.85 -7.77 9.92
CA LEU A 783 -29.57 -8.41 10.28
C LEU A 783 -29.53 -8.87 11.74
N SER A 784 -30.16 -8.10 12.63
CA SER A 784 -30.31 -8.49 14.05
C SER A 784 -31.30 -9.65 14.19
N GLU A 785 -32.36 -9.65 13.36
CA GLU A 785 -33.32 -10.73 13.28
C GLU A 785 -32.71 -11.97 12.62
N LEU A 786 -31.89 -11.82 11.57
CA LEU A 786 -31.09 -12.91 11.02
C LEU A 786 -30.12 -13.47 12.07
N GLN A 787 -29.39 -12.62 12.79
CA GLN A 787 -28.50 -13.05 13.87
C GLN A 787 -29.26 -13.82 14.97
N ARG A 788 -30.49 -13.41 15.28
CA ARG A 788 -31.37 -14.07 16.25
C ARG A 788 -31.94 -15.39 15.73
N LEU A 789 -32.27 -15.46 14.44
CA LEU A 789 -32.90 -16.62 13.80
C LEU A 789 -31.87 -17.70 13.39
N ASP A 790 -30.72 -17.28 12.84
CA ASP A 790 -29.64 -18.14 12.34
C ASP A 790 -28.27 -17.40 12.37
N SER A 791 -27.49 -17.65 13.42
CA SER A 791 -26.18 -17.03 13.65
C SER A 791 -25.10 -17.45 12.65
N ASP A 792 -25.21 -18.66 12.09
CA ASP A 792 -24.22 -19.19 11.15
C ASP A 792 -24.40 -18.58 9.76
N LEU A 793 -25.65 -18.42 9.32
CA LEU A 793 -26.00 -17.66 8.12
C LEU A 793 -25.56 -16.21 8.24
N TYR A 794 -25.77 -15.59 9.41
CA TYR A 794 -25.28 -14.24 9.70
C TYR A 794 -23.75 -14.14 9.58
N ALA A 795 -23.00 -15.08 10.17
CA ALA A 795 -21.54 -15.10 10.09
C ALA A 795 -21.03 -15.28 8.65
N GLN A 796 -21.63 -16.21 7.88
CA GLN A 796 -21.30 -16.43 6.47
C GLN A 796 -21.60 -15.18 5.61
N PHE A 797 -22.77 -14.55 5.83
CA PHE A 797 -23.14 -13.35 5.11
C PHE A 797 -22.19 -12.18 5.40
N ASN A 798 -21.83 -11.98 6.68
CA ASN A 798 -20.86 -10.96 7.07
C ASN A 798 -19.45 -11.23 6.52
N ASP A 799 -19.02 -12.49 6.45
CA ASP A 799 -17.73 -12.88 5.88
C ASP A 799 -17.65 -12.55 4.37
N VAL A 800 -18.70 -12.90 3.62
CA VAL A 800 -18.78 -12.59 2.20
C VAL A 800 -18.81 -11.09 1.96
N LEU A 801 -19.58 -10.33 2.76
CA LEU A 801 -19.54 -8.87 2.68
C LEU A 801 -18.13 -8.35 2.98
N ARG A 802 -17.42 -8.87 3.99
CA ARG A 802 -16.04 -8.49 4.31
C ARG A 802 -15.07 -8.71 3.16
N ARG A 803 -15.17 -9.86 2.47
CA ARG A 803 -14.33 -10.17 1.31
C ARG A 803 -14.62 -9.26 0.11
N ILE A 804 -15.91 -8.99 -0.18
CA ILE A 804 -16.31 -8.02 -1.23
C ILE A 804 -15.74 -6.63 -0.92
N ARG A 805 -15.79 -6.21 0.35
CA ARG A 805 -15.30 -4.90 0.78
C ARG A 805 -13.80 -4.72 0.57
N GLY A 806 -13.01 -5.75 0.87
CA GLY A 806 -11.58 -5.66 0.62
C GLY A 806 -11.21 -5.69 -0.87
N LEU A 807 -12.03 -6.32 -1.72
CA LEU A 807 -11.93 -6.22 -3.19
C LEU A 807 -12.35 -4.84 -3.74
N ASP A 808 -13.21 -4.10 -3.03
CA ASP A 808 -13.74 -2.79 -3.45
C ASP A 808 -12.83 -1.61 -3.10
N SER A 809 -11.94 -1.80 -2.14
CA SER A 809 -11.16 -0.74 -1.53
C SER A 809 -9.73 -0.66 -2.05
N ALA A 810 -9.12 -1.79 -2.40
CA ALA A 810 -7.78 -1.80 -2.95
C ALA A 810 -7.78 -1.35 -4.43
N GLU A 811 -6.91 -0.41 -4.79
CA GLU A 811 -6.49 -0.30 -6.20
C GLU A 811 -5.68 -1.57 -6.52
N PRO A 812 -6.10 -2.38 -7.52
CA PRO A 812 -5.34 -3.54 -7.90
C PRO A 812 -3.94 -3.10 -8.35
N ALA A 813 -2.92 -3.79 -7.86
CA ALA A 813 -1.56 -3.56 -8.33
C ALA A 813 -1.52 -3.81 -9.85
N PRO A 814 -0.86 -2.95 -10.64
CA PRO A 814 -0.80 -3.12 -12.08
C PRO A 814 -0.31 -4.53 -12.46
N GLY A 815 -1.06 -5.20 -13.35
CA GLY A 815 -0.77 -6.58 -13.77
C GLY A 815 -1.47 -7.70 -12.97
N THR A 816 -2.23 -7.38 -11.91
CA THR A 816 -2.98 -8.37 -11.10
C THR A 816 -4.51 -8.36 -11.33
N ASP A 817 -4.93 -7.66 -12.39
CA ASP A 817 -6.32 -7.24 -12.61
C ASP A 817 -7.27 -8.40 -12.88
N ARG A 818 -6.80 -9.43 -13.57
CA ARG A 818 -7.60 -10.60 -13.92
C ARG A 818 -7.94 -11.44 -12.69
N GLN A 819 -6.98 -11.62 -11.79
CA GLN A 819 -7.15 -12.40 -10.56
C GLN A 819 -8.10 -11.69 -9.59
N ALA A 820 -7.99 -10.36 -9.47
CA ALA A 820 -8.93 -9.55 -8.69
C ALA A 820 -10.37 -9.63 -9.25
N ALA A 821 -10.52 -9.58 -10.58
CA ALA A 821 -11.82 -9.74 -11.24
C ALA A 821 -12.47 -11.11 -11.01
N ASP A 822 -11.71 -12.20 -11.19
CA ASP A 822 -12.23 -13.56 -11.01
C ASP A 822 -12.66 -13.81 -9.55
N LEU A 823 -11.87 -13.34 -8.58
CA LEU A 823 -12.20 -13.45 -7.16
C LEU A 823 -13.42 -12.58 -6.78
N ARG A 824 -13.56 -11.42 -7.39
CA ARG A 824 -14.73 -10.55 -7.22
C ARG A 824 -16.00 -11.20 -7.77
N GLY A 825 -15.95 -11.74 -8.98
CA GLY A 825 -17.10 -12.42 -9.60
C GLY A 825 -17.58 -13.60 -8.77
N THR A 826 -16.66 -14.43 -8.28
CA THR A 826 -16.99 -15.59 -7.41
C THR A 826 -17.58 -15.16 -6.07
N THR A 827 -17.02 -14.14 -5.42
CA THR A 827 -17.51 -13.66 -4.11
C THR A 827 -18.89 -12.98 -4.23
N ILE A 828 -19.18 -12.25 -5.33
CA ILE A 828 -20.52 -11.70 -5.59
C ILE A 828 -21.56 -12.80 -5.82
N ALA A 829 -21.20 -13.86 -6.54
CA ALA A 829 -22.08 -15.01 -6.75
C ALA A 829 -22.43 -15.71 -5.43
N GLU A 830 -21.43 -15.89 -4.56
CA GLU A 830 -21.59 -16.43 -3.20
C GLU A 830 -22.58 -15.62 -2.36
N ARG A 831 -22.48 -14.28 -2.40
CA ARG A 831 -23.42 -13.37 -1.72
C ARG A 831 -24.85 -13.56 -2.21
N ASN A 832 -25.06 -13.59 -3.53
CA ASN A 832 -26.40 -13.70 -4.11
C ASN A 832 -27.04 -15.04 -3.76
N ALA A 833 -26.25 -16.12 -3.72
CA ALA A 833 -26.69 -17.42 -3.23
C ALA A 833 -27.08 -17.39 -1.74
N LEU A 834 -26.30 -16.69 -0.90
CA LEU A 834 -26.63 -16.51 0.52
C LEU A 834 -27.92 -15.70 0.73
N ILE A 835 -28.13 -14.60 0.00
CA ILE A 835 -29.38 -13.82 0.08
C ILE A 835 -30.58 -14.69 -0.32
N ALA A 836 -30.46 -15.46 -1.40
CA ALA A 836 -31.52 -16.37 -1.82
C ALA A 836 -31.80 -17.45 -0.76
N ARG A 837 -30.75 -17.98 -0.12
CA ARG A 837 -30.87 -18.95 0.97
C ARG A 837 -31.57 -18.33 2.18
N ILE A 838 -31.18 -17.12 2.60
CA ILE A 838 -31.81 -16.42 3.74
C ILE A 838 -33.31 -16.22 3.49
N ARG A 839 -33.68 -15.75 2.29
CA ARG A 839 -35.10 -15.50 1.92
C ARG A 839 -35.97 -16.76 1.84
N THR A 840 -35.36 -17.94 1.68
CA THR A 840 -36.08 -19.21 1.51
C THR A 840 -36.05 -20.09 2.76
N SER A 841 -34.98 -19.99 3.56
CA SER A 841 -34.77 -20.82 4.77
C SER A 841 -35.13 -20.12 6.08
N THR A 842 -35.44 -18.82 6.06
CA THR A 842 -35.87 -18.05 7.23
C THR A 842 -37.22 -17.36 6.98
N PRO A 843 -37.93 -16.91 8.03
CA PRO A 843 -39.12 -16.06 7.89
C PRO A 843 -38.88 -14.70 7.20
N LEU A 844 -37.63 -14.32 6.92
CA LEU A 844 -37.24 -13.05 6.30
C LEU A 844 -37.40 -13.12 4.76
N THR A 845 -38.62 -13.32 4.26
CA THR A 845 -38.90 -13.48 2.81
C THR A 845 -38.52 -12.26 1.98
N ASP A 846 -38.48 -11.09 2.62
CA ASP A 846 -38.08 -9.81 2.02
C ASP A 846 -36.73 -9.31 2.54
N PHE A 847 -35.87 -10.21 3.07
CA PHE A 847 -34.53 -9.87 3.57
C PHE A 847 -33.78 -8.96 2.59
N LEU A 848 -33.38 -7.77 3.06
CA LEU A 848 -32.69 -6.72 2.29
C LEU A 848 -33.45 -6.23 1.03
N LYS A 849 -34.76 -6.47 0.91
CA LYS A 849 -35.58 -5.80 -0.10
C LYS A 849 -36.05 -4.45 0.44
N PRO A 850 -36.03 -3.40 -0.40
CA PRO A 850 -36.61 -2.13 0.00
C PRO A 850 -38.15 -2.21 0.07
N PRO A 851 -38.79 -1.38 0.91
CA PRO A 851 -40.23 -1.36 1.06
C PRO A 851 -40.91 -0.93 -0.25
N GLY A 852 -41.90 -1.71 -0.68
CA GLY A 852 -42.70 -1.38 -1.86
C GLY A 852 -43.71 -0.25 -1.58
N LEU A 853 -44.25 0.33 -2.64
CA LEU A 853 -45.20 1.45 -2.57
C LEU A 853 -46.38 1.20 -1.61
N SER A 854 -46.92 -0.02 -1.56
CA SER A 854 -48.05 -0.34 -0.68
C SER A 854 -47.72 -0.15 0.80
N GLN A 855 -46.50 -0.50 1.22
CA GLN A 855 -46.02 -0.31 2.60
C GLN A 855 -45.78 1.17 2.91
N LEU A 856 -45.19 1.91 1.96
CA LEU A 856 -44.94 3.35 2.08
C LEU A 856 -46.26 4.13 2.17
N ARG A 857 -47.23 3.80 1.31
CA ARG A 857 -48.57 4.39 1.25
C ARG A 857 -49.36 4.19 2.54
N ALA A 858 -49.17 3.06 3.24
CA ALA A 858 -49.84 2.82 4.51
C ALA A 858 -49.50 3.89 5.56
N GLN A 859 -48.38 4.61 5.40
CA GLN A 859 -48.02 5.74 6.27
C GLN A 859 -48.75 7.05 5.92
N ALA A 860 -49.62 7.09 4.92
CA ALA A 860 -50.48 8.24 4.68
C ALA A 860 -51.83 8.15 5.45
N CYS A 861 -51.97 7.20 6.39
CA CYS A 861 -53.22 6.95 7.12
C CYS A 861 -53.72 8.13 7.96
N ASP A 862 -52.81 8.89 8.59
CA ASP A 862 -53.15 10.03 9.45
C ASP A 862 -53.08 11.38 8.71
N GLY A 863 -52.86 11.33 7.39
CA GLY A 863 -52.77 12.50 6.50
C GLY A 863 -51.70 12.33 5.41
N PRO A 864 -51.75 13.17 4.37
CA PRO A 864 -50.87 13.04 3.21
C PRO A 864 -49.41 13.36 3.55
N ILE A 865 -48.51 12.66 2.86
CA ILE A 865 -47.06 12.90 2.92
C ILE A 865 -46.63 13.59 1.63
N ILE A 866 -45.92 14.70 1.74
CA ILE A 866 -45.58 15.58 0.63
C ILE A 866 -44.07 15.57 0.45
N ILE A 867 -43.59 14.85 -0.57
CA ILE A 867 -42.19 14.91 -0.97
C ILE A 867 -42.03 16.08 -1.93
N VAL A 868 -41.14 17.02 -1.63
CA VAL A 868 -40.84 18.16 -2.51
C VAL A 868 -39.39 18.09 -2.97
N ALA A 869 -39.19 18.09 -4.28
CA ALA A 869 -37.89 18.00 -4.91
C ALA A 869 -37.70 19.13 -5.93
N SER A 870 -36.45 19.57 -6.08
CA SER A 870 -36.05 20.51 -7.13
C SER A 870 -35.11 19.80 -8.10
N THR A 871 -35.38 19.91 -9.40
CA THR A 871 -34.59 19.33 -10.49
C THR A 871 -34.05 20.45 -11.39
N GLY A 872 -33.15 20.12 -12.32
CA GLY A 872 -32.49 21.12 -13.18
C GLY A 872 -33.46 22.06 -13.90
N GLU A 873 -34.60 21.56 -14.35
CA GLU A 873 -35.55 22.32 -15.19
C GLU A 873 -36.77 22.84 -14.43
N SER A 874 -37.16 22.19 -13.33
CA SER A 874 -38.40 22.47 -12.59
C SER A 874 -38.40 21.83 -11.20
N GLY A 875 -39.32 22.23 -10.32
CA GLY A 875 -39.61 21.51 -9.09
C GLY A 875 -40.81 20.57 -9.21
N HIS A 876 -40.92 19.63 -8.28
CA HIS A 876 -42.00 18.66 -8.24
C HIS A 876 -42.43 18.38 -6.80
N ALA A 877 -43.74 18.27 -6.58
CA ALA A 877 -44.30 17.66 -5.38
C ALA A 877 -44.92 16.30 -5.70
N LEU A 878 -44.55 15.29 -4.93
CA LEU A 878 -45.14 13.94 -4.95
C LEU A 878 -45.94 13.79 -3.66
N ILE A 879 -47.27 13.80 -3.78
CA ILE A 879 -48.20 13.73 -2.65
C ILE A 879 -48.66 12.28 -2.51
N ILE A 880 -48.18 11.60 -1.47
CA ILE A 880 -48.62 10.25 -1.11
C ILE A 880 -49.92 10.36 -0.34
N THR A 881 -50.94 9.62 -0.78
CA THR A 881 -52.28 9.64 -0.16
C THR A 881 -52.71 8.25 0.29
N ALA A 882 -53.71 8.18 1.16
CA ALA A 882 -54.33 6.91 1.57
C ALA A 882 -55.21 6.28 0.47
N ASP A 883 -55.41 6.96 -0.66
CA ASP A 883 -56.16 6.45 -1.81
C ASP A 883 -55.37 5.31 -2.48
N ALA A 884 -56.00 4.15 -2.69
CA ALA A 884 -55.36 3.00 -3.34
C ALA A 884 -55.33 3.13 -4.86
N ASP A 885 -56.30 3.84 -5.45
CA ASP A 885 -56.44 4.00 -6.90
C ASP A 885 -55.51 5.11 -7.42
N ARG A 886 -55.14 6.05 -6.53
CA ARG A 886 -54.20 7.14 -6.83
C ARG A 886 -53.19 7.32 -5.68
N PRO A 887 -52.28 6.37 -5.49
CA PRO A 887 -51.38 6.32 -4.34
C PRO A 887 -50.42 7.52 -4.29
N VAL A 888 -50.05 8.07 -5.45
CA VAL A 888 -49.19 9.24 -5.57
C VAL A 888 -49.80 10.25 -6.55
N ARG A 889 -50.00 11.48 -6.09
CA ARG A 889 -50.38 12.63 -6.92
C ARG A 889 -49.16 13.50 -7.19
N HIS A 890 -48.80 13.65 -8.45
CA HIS A 890 -47.76 14.57 -8.90
C HIS A 890 -48.32 15.99 -9.10
N VAL A 891 -47.55 17.01 -8.67
CA VAL A 891 -47.82 18.43 -8.90
C VAL A 891 -46.53 19.10 -9.43
N PRO A 892 -46.52 19.65 -10.66
CA PRO A 892 -45.37 20.38 -11.18
C PRO A 892 -45.25 21.77 -10.55
N LEU A 893 -44.01 22.17 -10.20
CA LEU A 893 -43.67 23.41 -9.52
C LEU A 893 -42.60 24.19 -10.33
N PRO A 894 -42.97 24.83 -11.46
CA PRO A 894 -42.01 25.43 -12.39
C PRO A 894 -41.17 26.57 -11.78
N GLY A 895 -41.68 27.26 -10.76
CA GLY A 895 -40.94 28.31 -10.04
C GLY A 895 -39.86 27.80 -9.08
N LEU A 896 -39.66 26.48 -8.99
CA LEU A 896 -38.74 25.81 -8.06
C LEU A 896 -37.64 25.01 -8.80
N ALA A 897 -37.17 25.50 -9.94
CA ALA A 897 -36.01 24.93 -10.65
C ALA A 897 -34.72 25.07 -9.81
N TYR A 898 -33.80 24.09 -9.93
CA TYR A 898 -32.65 23.91 -9.03
C TYR A 898 -31.79 25.15 -8.88
N GLU A 899 -31.35 25.76 -9.98
CA GLU A 899 -30.43 26.90 -9.97
C GLU A 899 -31.05 28.10 -9.24
N GLN A 900 -32.28 28.48 -9.63
CA GLN A 900 -33.00 29.61 -9.03
C GLN A 900 -33.35 29.34 -7.55
N ALA A 901 -33.76 28.12 -7.22
CA ALA A 901 -34.14 27.75 -5.87
C ALA A 901 -32.91 27.71 -4.95
N SER A 902 -31.78 27.15 -5.41
CA SER A 902 -30.52 27.07 -4.67
C SER A 902 -30.00 28.47 -4.30
N ASP A 903 -29.94 29.40 -5.26
CA ASP A 903 -29.47 30.77 -5.02
C ASP A 903 -30.35 31.52 -4.02
N ARG A 904 -31.67 31.34 -4.13
CA ARG A 904 -32.62 31.92 -3.16
C ARG A 904 -32.48 31.32 -1.78
N VAL A 905 -32.28 30.00 -1.66
CA VAL A 905 -32.04 29.34 -0.36
C VAL A 905 -30.75 29.87 0.27
N LEU A 906 -29.66 30.01 -0.49
CA LEU A 906 -28.41 30.59 0.02
C LEU A 906 -28.61 32.04 0.51
N THR A 907 -29.35 32.85 -0.25
CA THR A 907 -29.70 34.22 0.13
C THR A 907 -30.53 34.24 1.41
N PHE A 908 -31.52 33.35 1.53
CA PHE A 908 -32.34 33.18 2.72
C PHE A 908 -31.50 32.78 3.95
N LEU A 909 -30.61 31.80 3.81
CA LEU A 909 -29.74 31.35 4.90
C LEU A 909 -28.85 32.49 5.42
N ALA A 910 -28.28 33.30 4.52
CA ALA A 910 -27.50 34.48 4.88
C ALA A 910 -28.36 35.55 5.57
N ALA A 911 -29.54 35.87 5.01
CA ALA A 911 -30.44 36.87 5.57
C ALA A 911 -30.97 36.48 6.96
N ARG A 912 -31.28 35.20 7.16
CA ARG A 912 -31.67 34.61 8.44
C ARG A 912 -30.60 34.81 9.50
N THR A 913 -29.33 34.56 9.18
CA THR A 913 -28.20 34.80 10.08
C THR A 913 -28.13 36.27 10.47
N VAL A 914 -28.19 37.18 9.50
CA VAL A 914 -28.20 38.63 9.76
C VAL A 914 -29.41 39.07 10.59
N ALA A 915 -30.57 38.44 10.41
CA ALA A 915 -31.80 38.79 11.13
C ALA A 915 -31.78 38.37 12.61
N THR A 916 -31.09 37.28 12.93
CA THR A 916 -31.08 36.64 14.25
C THR A 916 -29.89 37.03 15.11
N ASP A 917 -28.74 37.36 14.51
CA ASP A 917 -27.52 37.69 15.24
C ASP A 917 -27.57 39.14 15.82
N PRO A 918 -27.48 39.29 17.16
CA PRO A 918 -27.52 40.59 17.83
C PRO A 918 -26.30 41.47 17.53
N GLY A 919 -25.20 40.92 17.00
CA GLY A 919 -23.99 41.65 16.59
C GLY A 919 -24.21 42.57 15.38
N TYR A 920 -25.26 42.35 14.58
CA TYR A 920 -25.62 43.24 13.48
C TYR A 920 -26.50 44.42 13.92
N SER A 921 -26.35 45.56 13.23
CA SER A 921 -27.17 46.74 13.48
C SER A 921 -28.68 46.45 13.32
N ILE A 922 -29.52 47.17 14.06
CA ILE A 922 -30.98 47.05 13.98
C ILE A 922 -31.48 47.20 12.53
N ARG A 923 -30.90 48.12 11.75
CA ARG A 923 -31.27 48.31 10.34
C ARG A 923 -30.95 47.07 9.48
N ALA A 924 -29.78 46.46 9.69
CA ALA A 924 -29.40 45.23 8.99
C ALA A 924 -30.32 44.07 9.38
N ARG A 925 -30.65 43.93 10.68
CA ARG A 925 -31.58 42.91 11.17
C ARG A 925 -32.99 43.07 10.60
N ILE A 926 -33.52 44.31 10.53
CA ILE A 926 -34.82 44.59 9.88
C ILE A 926 -34.79 44.21 8.40
N ARG A 927 -33.71 44.52 7.68
CA ARG A 927 -33.55 44.08 6.29
C ARG A 927 -33.55 42.56 6.20
N GLY A 928 -32.80 41.87 7.07
CA GLY A 928 -32.81 40.42 7.16
C GLY A 928 -34.22 39.84 7.37
N GLN A 929 -35.02 40.40 8.28
CA GLN A 929 -36.42 39.96 8.47
C GLN A 929 -37.25 40.12 7.19
N ARG A 930 -37.07 41.21 6.44
CA ARG A 930 -37.79 41.45 5.18
C ARG A 930 -37.42 40.42 4.11
N GLU A 931 -36.14 40.07 4.00
CA GLU A 931 -35.68 39.01 3.09
C GLU A 931 -36.27 37.65 3.50
N VAL A 932 -36.34 37.36 4.81
CA VAL A 932 -37.01 36.15 5.32
C VAL A 932 -38.51 36.15 4.97
N THR A 933 -39.23 37.25 5.19
CA THR A 933 -40.65 37.38 4.77
C THR A 933 -40.80 37.21 3.26
N GLY A 934 -39.89 37.81 2.47
CA GLY A 934 -39.85 37.66 1.02
C GLY A 934 -39.66 36.20 0.59
N MET A 935 -38.83 35.44 1.31
CA MET A 935 -38.66 34.01 1.09
C MET A 935 -39.94 33.22 1.40
N LEU A 936 -40.64 33.50 2.51
CA LEU A 936 -41.90 32.83 2.86
C LEU A 936 -43.00 33.08 1.82
N SER A 937 -43.07 34.32 1.30
CA SER A 937 -44.02 34.71 0.26
C SER A 937 -43.70 34.03 -1.08
N TRP A 938 -42.42 34.00 -1.46
CA TRP A 938 -41.98 33.27 -2.65
C TRP A 938 -42.29 31.77 -2.52
N LEU A 939 -41.97 31.14 -1.39
CA LEU A 939 -42.22 29.72 -1.13
C LEU A 939 -43.71 29.37 -1.20
N TRP A 940 -44.58 30.29 -0.77
CA TRP A 940 -46.02 30.16 -0.94
C TRP A 940 -46.40 30.08 -2.42
N THR A 941 -46.06 31.11 -3.19
CA THR A 941 -46.48 31.23 -4.59
C THR A 941 -45.92 30.12 -5.48
N VAL A 942 -44.64 29.74 -5.31
CA VAL A 942 -44.01 28.79 -6.24
C VAL A 942 -44.25 27.33 -5.88
N ALA A 943 -44.67 27.03 -4.65
CA ALA A 943 -44.76 25.66 -4.16
C ALA A 943 -45.96 25.40 -3.25
N ALA A 944 -46.09 26.11 -2.12
CA ALA A 944 -47.07 25.73 -1.11
C ALA A 944 -48.52 25.92 -1.58
N GLU A 945 -48.82 26.98 -2.31
CA GLU A 945 -50.17 27.25 -2.85
C GLU A 945 -50.65 26.16 -3.83
N PRO A 946 -49.90 25.82 -4.90
CA PRO A 946 -50.27 24.68 -5.77
C PRO A 946 -50.44 23.36 -5.03
N ILE A 947 -49.63 23.11 -3.98
CA ILE A 947 -49.74 21.91 -3.16
C ILE A 947 -51.03 21.95 -2.32
N MET A 948 -51.38 23.08 -1.71
CA MET A 948 -52.62 23.23 -0.95
C MET A 948 -53.86 23.08 -1.84
N GLU A 949 -53.84 23.65 -3.05
CA GLU A 949 -54.90 23.43 -4.06
C GLU A 949 -55.04 21.96 -4.42
N ALA A 950 -53.91 21.27 -4.61
CA ALA A 950 -53.89 19.84 -4.89
C ALA A 950 -54.41 18.99 -3.71
N LEU A 951 -54.31 19.47 -2.48
CA LEU A 951 -54.86 18.80 -1.31
C LEU A 951 -56.33 19.14 -1.04
N GLY A 952 -56.92 20.08 -1.79
CA GLY A 952 -58.26 20.60 -1.51
C GLY A 952 -58.30 21.53 -0.28
N ALA A 953 -57.15 22.01 0.18
CA ALA A 953 -56.97 22.84 1.37
C ALA A 953 -56.68 24.32 1.00
N ALA A 954 -57.14 24.78 -0.16
CA ALA A 954 -56.87 26.14 -0.64
C ALA A 954 -57.58 27.23 0.18
N ALA A 955 -58.80 26.96 0.65
CA ALA A 955 -59.58 27.87 1.47
C ALA A 955 -59.20 27.77 2.96
N VAL A 956 -59.22 28.91 3.66
CA VAL A 956 -59.13 28.93 5.12
C VAL A 956 -60.48 28.46 5.67
N PRO A 957 -60.53 27.52 6.63
CA PRO A 957 -61.79 27.12 7.25
C PRO A 957 -62.51 28.30 7.90
N ASP A 958 -63.84 28.38 7.74
CA ASP A 958 -64.67 29.52 8.19
C ASP A 958 -64.76 29.68 9.73
N ALA A 959 -64.33 28.67 10.50
CA ALA A 959 -64.38 28.67 11.97
C ALA A 959 -62.96 28.69 12.58
N ASP A 960 -62.72 29.60 13.52
CA ASP A 960 -61.43 29.73 14.22
C ASP A 960 -61.01 28.47 15.02
N ASP A 961 -61.99 27.63 15.40
CA ASP A 961 -61.81 26.36 16.13
C ASP A 961 -61.95 25.10 15.24
N ALA A 962 -61.98 25.25 13.91
CA ALA A 962 -62.05 24.09 13.02
C ALA A 962 -60.83 23.16 13.20
N GLU A 963 -61.07 21.85 13.28
CA GLU A 963 -60.01 20.86 13.36
C GLU A 963 -59.27 20.82 12.00
N LEU A 964 -58.06 21.38 11.98
CA LEU A 964 -57.26 21.49 10.75
C LEU A 964 -56.68 20.13 10.36
N PRO A 965 -56.70 19.75 9.07
CA PRO A 965 -56.08 18.52 8.61
C PRO A 965 -54.56 18.55 8.82
N ARG A 966 -53.98 17.38 9.08
CA ARG A 966 -52.54 17.21 9.31
C ARG A 966 -51.81 16.79 8.03
N VAL A 967 -50.61 17.32 7.81
CA VAL A 967 -49.74 16.97 6.67
C VAL A 967 -48.31 16.72 7.12
N TRP A 968 -47.58 15.87 6.38
CA TRP A 968 -46.15 15.63 6.60
C TRP A 968 -45.32 16.16 5.43
N TRP A 969 -44.43 17.10 5.71
CA TRP A 969 -43.43 17.60 4.76
C TRP A 969 -42.21 16.68 4.76
N CYS A 970 -41.84 16.16 3.58
CA CYS A 970 -40.65 15.35 3.34
C CYS A 970 -39.78 15.99 2.23
N PRO A 971 -39.24 17.21 2.45
CA PRO A 971 -38.43 17.91 1.46
C PRO A 971 -37.13 17.14 1.14
N VAL A 972 -36.64 17.29 -0.10
CA VAL A 972 -35.40 16.67 -0.62
C VAL A 972 -34.27 17.70 -0.70
N GLY A 973 -33.07 17.30 -0.30
CA GLY A 973 -31.85 18.11 -0.43
C GLY A 973 -31.92 19.45 0.31
N PHE A 974 -31.41 20.52 -0.32
CA PHE A 974 -31.33 21.85 0.29
C PHE A 974 -32.67 22.43 0.72
N LEU A 975 -33.79 21.96 0.13
CA LEU A 975 -35.15 22.35 0.48
C LEU A 975 -35.55 21.97 1.91
N ALA A 976 -34.83 21.03 2.54
CA ALA A 976 -35.04 20.66 3.95
C ALA A 976 -34.76 21.81 4.93
N ASN A 977 -34.01 22.84 4.50
CA ASN A 977 -33.70 24.02 5.31
C ASN A 977 -34.82 25.07 5.30
N LEU A 978 -35.93 24.84 4.59
CA LEU A 978 -37.01 25.82 4.43
C LEU A 978 -38.16 25.58 5.43
N PRO A 979 -38.74 26.64 6.00
CA PRO A 979 -39.88 26.55 6.90
C PRO A 979 -41.20 26.38 6.13
N TRP A 980 -41.39 25.22 5.48
CA TRP A 980 -42.60 24.85 4.73
C TRP A 980 -43.92 25.13 5.47
N HIS A 981 -43.99 24.84 6.78
CA HIS A 981 -45.15 25.13 7.62
C HIS A 981 -45.49 26.63 7.73
N ALA A 982 -44.50 27.50 7.50
CA ALA A 982 -44.61 28.95 7.59
C ALA A 982 -44.72 29.62 6.21
N ALA A 983 -44.75 28.88 5.10
CA ALA A 983 -44.92 29.48 3.77
C ALA A 983 -46.22 30.28 3.72
N GLY A 984 -46.13 31.54 3.29
CA GLY A 984 -47.28 32.43 3.20
C GLY A 984 -46.89 33.87 2.86
N THR A 985 -47.87 34.67 2.42
CA THR A 985 -47.66 36.09 2.10
C THR A 985 -47.49 36.95 3.36
N HIS A 986 -48.15 36.57 4.46
CA HIS A 986 -48.08 37.22 5.79
C HIS A 986 -48.37 38.73 5.81
N ASP A 987 -49.03 39.25 4.79
CA ASP A 987 -49.48 40.64 4.74
C ASP A 987 -50.67 40.89 5.67
N ARG A 988 -50.75 42.07 6.28
CA ARG A 988 -51.85 42.42 7.20
C ARG A 988 -53.18 42.50 6.43
N GLY A 989 -54.06 41.51 6.65
CA GLY A 989 -55.47 41.54 6.23
C GLY A 989 -55.85 40.66 5.04
N THR A 990 -54.89 40.13 4.28
CA THR A 990 -55.12 39.27 3.10
C THR A 990 -54.18 38.05 3.07
N ALA A 991 -53.59 37.69 4.22
CA ALA A 991 -52.55 36.66 4.29
C ALA A 991 -53.08 35.25 3.94
N ALA A 992 -52.49 34.64 2.92
CA ALA A 992 -52.60 33.21 2.66
C ALA A 992 -51.32 32.54 3.20
N ALA A 993 -51.48 31.56 4.09
CA ALA A 993 -50.38 30.81 4.67
C ALA A 993 -50.77 29.36 4.94
N VAL A 994 -49.78 28.47 4.90
CA VAL A 994 -49.91 27.05 5.27
C VAL A 994 -50.37 26.91 6.72
N LEU A 995 -49.81 27.72 7.62
CA LEU A 995 -50.12 27.74 9.05
C LEU A 995 -51.61 28.02 9.37
N ASP A 996 -52.39 28.55 8.42
CA ASP A 996 -53.83 28.80 8.62
C ASP A 996 -54.74 27.71 8.00
N ARG A 997 -54.15 26.69 7.39
CA ARG A 997 -54.87 25.65 6.62
C ARG A 997 -54.63 24.25 7.12
N VAL A 998 -53.43 23.96 7.63
CA VAL A 998 -53.01 22.61 8.01
C VAL A 998 -52.14 22.60 9.26
N VAL A 999 -52.19 21.51 10.02
CA VAL A 999 -51.19 21.20 11.04
C VAL A 999 -50.01 20.52 10.35
N SER A 1000 -48.83 21.14 10.40
CA SER A 1000 -47.64 20.63 9.72
C SER A 1000 -46.78 19.77 10.64
N SER A 1001 -46.34 18.63 10.13
CA SER A 1001 -45.24 17.81 10.67
C SER A 1001 -44.18 17.59 9.61
N TYR A 1002 -42.99 17.20 10.03
CA TYR A 1002 -41.87 16.92 9.14
C TYR A 1002 -41.44 15.48 9.29
N THR A 1003 -40.95 14.89 8.21
CA THR A 1003 -40.25 13.61 8.26
C THR A 1003 -39.07 13.64 7.30
N VAL A 1004 -38.03 12.89 7.64
CA VAL A 1004 -36.81 12.77 6.84
C VAL A 1004 -36.93 11.72 5.75
N SER A 1005 -37.81 10.72 5.98
CA SER A 1005 -38.22 9.70 5.02
C SER A 1005 -39.57 9.10 5.46
N ILE A 1006 -40.26 8.41 4.55
CA ILE A 1006 -41.49 7.67 4.90
C ILE A 1006 -41.15 6.50 5.84
N ARG A 1007 -39.98 5.87 5.66
CA ARG A 1007 -39.49 4.82 6.57
C ARG A 1007 -39.26 5.31 8.00
N ALA A 1008 -38.79 6.55 8.17
CA ALA A 1008 -38.64 7.18 9.49
C ALA A 1008 -40.00 7.32 10.18
N LEU A 1009 -41.02 7.75 9.43
CA LEU A 1009 -42.39 7.87 9.93
C LEU A 1009 -42.99 6.51 10.28
N GLN A 1010 -42.79 5.50 9.42
CA GLN A 1010 -43.18 4.12 9.68
C GLN A 1010 -42.56 3.61 10.98
N TYR A 1011 -41.26 3.83 11.17
CA TYR A 1011 -40.56 3.44 12.38
C TYR A 1011 -41.12 4.14 13.63
N ALA A 1012 -41.38 5.45 13.57
CA ALA A 1012 -41.97 6.17 14.70
C ALA A 1012 -43.38 5.64 15.07
N ARG A 1013 -44.17 5.25 14.06
CA ARG A 1013 -45.54 4.72 14.24
C ARG A 1013 -45.62 3.26 14.66
N ALA A 1014 -44.71 2.41 14.18
CA ALA A 1014 -44.72 0.98 14.47
C ALA A 1014 -44.38 0.66 15.94
N ARG A 1015 -43.88 1.63 16.70
CA ARG A 1015 -43.41 1.41 18.06
C ARG A 1015 -44.57 1.33 19.05
N PRO A 1016 -44.43 0.58 20.15
CA PRO A 1016 -45.44 0.52 21.20
C PRO A 1016 -45.65 1.90 21.82
N VAL A 1017 -46.91 2.32 22.02
CA VAL A 1017 -47.23 3.53 22.78
C VAL A 1017 -47.12 3.17 24.27
N PRO A 1018 -46.19 3.76 25.05
CA PRO A 1018 -46.18 3.61 26.49
C PRO A 1018 -47.43 4.30 27.08
N PRO A 1019 -47.90 3.88 28.25
CA PRO A 1019 -49.08 4.46 28.89
C PRO A 1019 -48.93 5.99 29.07
N SER A 1020 -50.03 6.72 28.93
CA SER A 1020 -50.08 8.16 29.11
C SER A 1020 -49.78 8.57 30.55
N GLY A 1021 -48.97 9.61 30.72
CA GLY A 1021 -48.40 9.99 32.02
C GLY A 1021 -47.06 9.29 32.28
N GLY A 1022 -46.12 10.03 32.85
CA GLY A 1022 -44.77 9.57 33.10
C GLY A 1022 -43.85 10.73 33.50
N SER A 1023 -42.68 10.38 34.03
CA SER A 1023 -41.70 11.35 34.49
C SER A 1023 -40.89 11.93 33.31
N MET A 1024 -40.41 13.16 33.47
CA MET A 1024 -39.68 13.89 32.44
C MET A 1024 -38.26 14.22 32.88
N LEU A 1025 -37.29 14.02 31.99
CA LEU A 1025 -35.95 14.58 32.15
C LEU A 1025 -35.94 16.05 31.67
N VAL A 1026 -35.51 16.97 32.52
CA VAL A 1026 -35.30 18.37 32.16
C VAL A 1026 -33.82 18.69 32.27
N VAL A 1027 -33.17 18.97 31.13
CA VAL A 1027 -31.76 19.37 31.08
C VAL A 1027 -31.69 20.88 30.90
N ALA A 1028 -31.15 21.57 31.90
CA ALA A 1028 -31.09 23.02 31.97
C ALA A 1028 -29.62 23.49 32.04
N GLN A 1029 -29.06 23.94 30.92
CA GLN A 1029 -27.69 24.42 30.85
C GLN A 1029 -27.63 25.85 30.28
N PRO A 1030 -27.74 26.88 31.15
CA PRO A 1030 -27.82 28.27 30.72
C PRO A 1030 -26.47 28.88 30.32
N THR A 1031 -25.35 28.34 30.80
CA THR A 1031 -24.02 28.93 30.61
C THR A 1031 -23.22 28.22 29.51
N LEU A 1032 -22.70 28.99 28.55
CA LEU A 1032 -21.67 28.55 27.61
C LEU A 1032 -20.43 29.46 27.77
N PRO A 1033 -19.25 28.92 28.16
CA PRO A 1033 -18.01 29.70 28.23
C PRO A 1033 -17.73 30.42 26.91
N GLY A 1034 -17.64 31.76 26.95
CA GLY A 1034 -17.35 32.59 25.77
C GLY A 1034 -18.53 33.05 24.90
N ALA A 1035 -19.76 32.55 25.13
CA ALA A 1035 -20.93 32.85 24.27
C ALA A 1035 -22.15 33.46 24.99
N GLY A 1036 -22.02 33.81 26.27
CA GLY A 1036 -23.09 34.44 27.07
C GLY A 1036 -23.95 33.44 27.85
N THR A 1037 -24.88 33.95 28.66
CA THR A 1037 -25.79 33.16 29.50
C THR A 1037 -27.23 33.29 28.98
N LEU A 1038 -27.94 32.17 28.86
CA LEU A 1038 -29.38 32.13 28.60
C LEU A 1038 -30.14 32.44 29.91
N GLY A 1039 -30.65 33.66 30.04
CA GLY A 1039 -31.37 34.12 31.23
C GLY A 1039 -32.81 33.59 31.37
N GLY A 1040 -33.39 33.04 30.30
CA GLY A 1040 -34.76 32.50 30.25
C GLY A 1040 -34.88 31.03 30.65
N VAL A 1041 -33.78 30.27 30.67
CA VAL A 1041 -33.78 28.82 30.99
C VAL A 1041 -34.43 28.53 32.34
N ALA A 1042 -34.14 29.31 33.38
CA ALA A 1042 -34.78 29.13 34.68
C ALA A 1042 -36.30 29.31 34.62
N ALA A 1043 -36.75 30.36 33.92
CA ALA A 1043 -38.18 30.61 33.73
C ALA A 1043 -38.84 29.52 32.88
N GLU A 1044 -38.16 28.97 31.87
CA GLU A 1044 -38.65 27.86 31.05
C GLU A 1044 -38.86 26.60 31.90
N VAL A 1045 -37.88 26.23 32.72
CA VAL A 1045 -37.97 25.09 33.66
C VAL A 1045 -39.12 25.29 34.65
N ASP A 1046 -39.29 26.49 35.20
CA ASP A 1046 -40.40 26.82 36.11
C ASP A 1046 -41.77 26.66 35.43
N ARG A 1047 -41.88 27.00 34.13
CA ARG A 1047 -43.12 26.77 33.37
C ARG A 1047 -43.40 25.29 33.16
N ILE A 1048 -42.40 24.50 32.83
CA ILE A 1048 -42.57 23.06 32.54
C ILE A 1048 -42.99 22.31 33.80
N THR A 1049 -42.30 22.55 34.92
CA THR A 1049 -42.55 21.88 36.21
C THR A 1049 -43.95 22.16 36.77
N ARG A 1050 -44.57 23.28 36.38
CA ARG A 1050 -45.97 23.59 36.69
C ARG A 1050 -46.96 22.64 36.01
N TYR A 1051 -46.66 22.18 34.79
CA TYR A 1051 -47.54 21.30 34.01
C TYR A 1051 -47.19 19.81 34.18
N VAL A 1052 -45.91 19.51 34.44
CA VAL A 1052 -45.41 18.15 34.63
C VAL A 1052 -44.69 18.07 35.99
N PRO A 1053 -45.38 17.60 37.05
CA PRO A 1053 -44.82 17.59 38.41
C PRO A 1053 -43.66 16.61 38.59
N GLU A 1054 -43.71 15.45 37.92
CA GLU A 1054 -42.69 14.40 38.02
C GLU A 1054 -41.51 14.68 37.09
N THR A 1055 -40.59 15.54 37.51
CA THR A 1055 -39.39 15.92 36.72
C THR A 1055 -38.08 15.54 37.41
N GLU A 1056 -37.15 14.94 36.67
CA GLU A 1056 -35.73 14.87 37.05
C GLU A 1056 -35.01 16.04 36.38
N GLN A 1057 -34.39 16.91 37.18
CA GLN A 1057 -33.69 18.09 36.67
C GLN A 1057 -32.18 17.88 36.73
N LEU A 1058 -31.51 18.03 35.58
CA LEU A 1058 -30.06 18.08 35.48
C LEU A 1058 -29.65 19.49 35.04
N SER A 1059 -29.02 20.23 35.96
CA SER A 1059 -28.61 21.61 35.72
C SER A 1059 -27.13 21.86 35.99
N GLU A 1060 -26.57 22.85 35.29
CA GLU A 1060 -25.20 23.32 35.43
C GLU A 1060 -24.18 22.17 35.51
N SER A 1061 -23.44 22.05 36.63
CA SER A 1061 -22.38 21.06 36.82
C SER A 1061 -22.84 19.59 36.81
N ARG A 1062 -24.16 19.34 36.98
CA ARG A 1062 -24.77 18.01 36.94
C ARG A 1062 -25.24 17.60 35.54
N ALA A 1063 -25.40 18.55 34.61
CA ALA A 1063 -25.77 18.28 33.23
C ALA A 1063 -24.57 17.76 32.43
N ARG A 1064 -24.07 16.57 32.78
CA ARG A 1064 -22.95 15.88 32.12
C ARG A 1064 -23.45 14.82 31.15
N LYS A 1065 -22.66 14.50 30.13
CA LYS A 1065 -23.04 13.51 29.09
C LYS A 1065 -23.52 12.19 29.70
N ALA A 1066 -22.76 11.62 30.63
CA ALA A 1066 -23.10 10.34 31.26
C ALA A 1066 -24.45 10.39 32.02
N GLU A 1067 -24.70 11.47 32.78
CA GLU A 1067 -25.94 11.64 33.54
C GLU A 1067 -27.15 11.89 32.64
N VAL A 1068 -26.96 12.67 31.57
CA VAL A 1068 -28.00 12.90 30.57
C VAL A 1068 -28.39 11.60 29.87
N LEU A 1069 -27.41 10.79 29.44
CA LEU A 1069 -27.68 9.48 28.82
C LEU A 1069 -28.40 8.53 29.79
N ALA A 1070 -28.01 8.52 31.07
CA ALA A 1070 -28.68 7.73 32.11
C ALA A 1070 -30.12 8.20 32.35
N GLY A 1071 -30.36 9.51 32.39
CA GLY A 1071 -31.70 10.10 32.52
C GLY A 1071 -32.57 9.79 31.30
N LEU A 1072 -32.03 9.92 30.09
CA LEU A 1072 -32.75 9.59 28.84
C LEU A 1072 -33.19 8.13 28.83
N ALA A 1073 -32.39 7.21 29.38
CA ALA A 1073 -32.76 5.81 29.51
C ALA A 1073 -33.97 5.59 30.46
N ARG A 1074 -34.09 6.38 31.53
CA ARG A 1074 -35.16 6.26 32.53
C ARG A 1074 -36.49 6.91 32.13
N HIS A 1075 -36.45 8.06 31.46
CA HIS A 1075 -37.64 8.89 31.25
C HIS A 1075 -38.24 8.75 29.83
N PRO A 1076 -39.57 8.64 29.67
CA PRO A 1076 -40.23 8.65 28.37
C PRO A 1076 -40.27 10.05 27.72
N TYR A 1077 -40.16 11.11 28.52
CA TYR A 1077 -40.19 12.49 28.07
C TYR A 1077 -38.88 13.21 28.40
N ALA A 1078 -38.44 14.09 27.51
CA ALA A 1078 -37.26 14.92 27.73
C ALA A 1078 -37.46 16.35 27.24
N HIS A 1079 -36.94 17.32 27.98
CA HIS A 1079 -36.86 18.71 27.60
C HIS A 1079 -35.42 19.21 27.75
N PHE A 1080 -34.88 19.81 26.70
CA PHE A 1080 -33.54 20.38 26.68
C PHE A 1080 -33.61 21.90 26.53
N ALA A 1081 -33.30 22.62 27.61
CA ALA A 1081 -33.13 24.07 27.64
C ALA A 1081 -31.62 24.37 27.74
N CYS A 1082 -30.94 24.33 26.60
CA CYS A 1082 -29.47 24.47 26.52
C CYS A 1082 -29.02 24.99 25.16
N HIS A 1083 -27.74 25.35 25.03
CA HIS A 1083 -27.18 25.62 23.71
C HIS A 1083 -26.97 24.33 22.91
N ALA A 1084 -27.03 24.45 21.59
CA ALA A 1084 -26.54 23.44 20.67
C ALA A 1084 -25.62 24.09 19.63
N LEU A 1085 -24.63 23.33 19.18
CA LEU A 1085 -23.72 23.73 18.12
C LEU A 1085 -23.87 22.77 16.94
N SER A 1086 -24.25 23.31 15.79
CA SER A 1086 -24.33 22.57 14.53
C SER A 1086 -23.02 22.71 13.76
N ASP A 1087 -22.36 21.58 13.47
CA ASP A 1087 -21.14 21.55 12.68
C ASP A 1087 -21.49 21.24 11.22
N LEU A 1088 -21.54 22.26 10.37
CA LEU A 1088 -21.92 22.07 8.96
C LEU A 1088 -20.87 21.33 8.14
N ARG A 1089 -19.61 21.24 8.59
CA ARG A 1089 -18.56 20.51 7.87
C ARG A 1089 -18.58 19.03 8.23
N GLU A 1090 -18.78 18.75 9.53
CA GLU A 1090 -18.92 17.40 10.07
C GLU A 1090 -20.24 17.28 10.87
N PRO A 1091 -21.41 17.13 10.20
CA PRO A 1091 -22.72 17.15 10.86
C PRO A 1091 -22.86 16.18 12.03
N ALA A 1092 -22.19 15.02 12.01
CA ALA A 1092 -22.16 14.06 13.12
C ALA A 1092 -21.51 14.59 14.42
N ARG A 1093 -20.70 15.65 14.36
CA ARG A 1093 -20.08 16.33 15.52
C ARG A 1093 -20.95 17.43 16.11
N SER A 1094 -22.11 17.71 15.49
CA SER A 1094 -23.12 18.59 16.08
C SER A 1094 -23.49 18.07 17.45
N ARG A 1095 -23.61 18.98 18.43
CA ARG A 1095 -23.65 18.60 19.86
C ARG A 1095 -24.56 19.48 20.68
N LEU A 1096 -25.13 18.90 21.73
CA LEU A 1096 -25.74 19.64 22.83
C LEU A 1096 -24.64 20.12 23.78
N ILE A 1097 -24.75 21.37 24.24
CA ILE A 1097 -23.80 21.95 25.18
C ILE A 1097 -24.18 21.55 26.59
N LEU A 1098 -23.38 20.63 27.12
CA LEU A 1098 -23.42 20.10 28.47
C LEU A 1098 -22.24 20.63 29.29
N ALA A 1099 -22.21 20.33 30.58
CA ALA A 1099 -21.17 20.78 31.51
C ALA A 1099 -19.76 20.34 31.10
N ASP A 1100 -19.65 19.18 30.46
CA ASP A 1100 -18.42 18.50 30.05
C ASP A 1100 -18.18 18.57 28.53
N HIS A 1101 -18.86 19.48 27.81
CA HIS A 1101 -18.82 19.52 26.34
C HIS A 1101 -17.42 19.76 25.72
N GLU A 1102 -16.48 20.35 26.46
CA GLU A 1102 -15.09 20.55 26.00
C GLU A 1102 -14.28 19.24 26.05
N THR A 1103 -14.56 18.37 27.03
CA THR A 1103 -13.80 17.14 27.27
C THR A 1103 -14.51 15.87 26.76
N ASP A 1104 -15.84 15.81 26.88
CA ASP A 1104 -16.67 14.67 26.48
C ASP A 1104 -18.04 15.17 25.95
N PRO A 1105 -18.09 15.71 24.71
CA PRO A 1105 -19.32 16.24 24.14
C PRO A 1105 -20.37 15.16 23.86
N LEU A 1106 -21.65 15.50 24.07
CA LEU A 1106 -22.80 14.70 23.61
C LEU A 1106 -23.15 15.07 22.17
N THR A 1107 -22.75 14.24 21.22
CA THR A 1107 -22.85 14.48 19.78
C THR A 1107 -24.02 13.74 19.11
N VAL A 1108 -24.39 14.15 17.90
CA VAL A 1108 -25.29 13.40 17.00
C VAL A 1108 -24.83 11.94 16.83
N ARG A 1109 -23.52 11.72 16.75
CA ARG A 1109 -22.93 10.37 16.66
C ARG A 1109 -23.25 9.53 17.89
N ASP A 1110 -23.07 10.06 19.09
CA ASP A 1110 -23.35 9.35 20.35
C ASP A 1110 -24.84 8.98 20.44
N LEU A 1111 -25.72 9.95 20.14
CA LEU A 1111 -27.18 9.78 20.21
C LEU A 1111 -27.68 8.76 19.19
N SER A 1112 -27.17 8.81 17.95
CA SER A 1112 -27.59 7.87 16.90
C SER A 1112 -27.12 6.43 17.13
N ALA A 1113 -26.03 6.23 17.88
CA ALA A 1113 -25.50 4.91 18.19
C ALA A 1113 -26.35 4.14 19.21
N LEU A 1114 -27.17 4.85 19.98
CA LEU A 1114 -28.00 4.30 21.05
C LEU A 1114 -29.43 4.02 20.57
N HIS A 1115 -30.10 3.09 21.26
CA HIS A 1115 -31.53 2.86 21.12
C HIS A 1115 -32.15 2.72 22.49
N LEU A 1116 -33.22 3.47 22.73
CA LEU A 1116 -33.97 3.45 23.97
C LEU A 1116 -35.43 3.11 23.68
N GLU A 1117 -35.94 2.15 24.43
CA GLU A 1117 -37.34 1.74 24.37
C GLU A 1117 -38.24 2.75 25.12
N ALA A 1118 -39.54 2.75 24.79
CA ALA A 1118 -40.56 3.55 25.48
C ALA A 1118 -40.27 5.06 25.60
N LYS A 1119 -39.85 5.72 24.52
CA LYS A 1119 -39.65 7.17 24.46
C LYS A 1119 -40.70 7.86 23.58
N GLU A 1120 -41.31 8.91 24.11
CA GLU A 1120 -42.46 9.57 23.48
C GLU A 1120 -42.14 10.96 22.94
N LEU A 1121 -41.73 11.89 23.79
CA LEU A 1121 -41.55 13.30 23.41
C LEU A 1121 -40.19 13.84 23.86
N ALA A 1122 -39.42 14.36 22.91
CA ALA A 1122 -38.25 15.20 23.17
C ALA A 1122 -38.51 16.63 22.67
N VAL A 1123 -38.43 17.62 23.55
CA VAL A 1123 -38.48 19.03 23.18
C VAL A 1123 -37.07 19.60 23.25
N LEU A 1124 -36.50 19.92 22.09
CA LEU A 1124 -35.17 20.48 21.97
C LEU A 1124 -35.27 22.01 21.88
N SER A 1125 -35.46 22.65 23.03
CA SER A 1125 -35.37 24.11 23.21
C SER A 1125 -33.91 24.58 23.17
N ALA A 1126 -33.23 24.17 22.11
CA ALA A 1126 -31.85 24.47 21.80
C ALA A 1126 -31.76 24.97 20.36
N CYS A 1127 -30.81 25.88 20.12
CA CYS A 1127 -30.65 26.55 18.83
C CYS A 1127 -30.26 25.58 17.70
N SER A 1128 -30.82 25.75 16.49
CA SER A 1128 -30.35 25.06 15.26
C SER A 1128 -30.39 23.52 15.32
N THR A 1129 -31.31 22.92 16.09
CA THR A 1129 -31.38 21.45 16.29
C THR A 1129 -31.87 20.67 15.07
N TYR A 1130 -32.39 21.35 14.05
CA TYR A 1130 -32.74 20.79 12.73
C TYR A 1130 -31.80 21.29 11.60
N GLU A 1131 -30.80 22.12 11.91
CA GLU A 1131 -29.93 22.67 10.89
C GLU A 1131 -29.03 21.57 10.29
N THR A 1132 -28.99 21.49 8.96
CA THR A 1132 -28.22 20.49 8.21
C THR A 1132 -27.38 21.14 7.12
N ASN A 1133 -26.26 20.53 6.77
CA ASN A 1133 -25.53 20.90 5.57
C ASN A 1133 -26.42 20.59 4.35
N PRO A 1134 -26.66 21.56 3.44
CA PRO A 1134 -27.45 21.34 2.23
C PRO A 1134 -26.98 20.18 1.34
N SER A 1135 -25.68 19.89 1.35
CA SER A 1135 -25.07 18.80 0.56
C SER A 1135 -25.28 17.40 1.15
N THR A 1136 -25.66 17.28 2.42
CA THR A 1136 -25.94 16.00 3.11
C THR A 1136 -27.35 15.95 3.70
N ALA A 1137 -28.23 16.85 3.25
CA ALA A 1137 -29.58 16.99 3.81
C ALA A 1137 -30.44 15.74 3.59
N ASP A 1138 -30.17 14.96 2.53
CA ASP A 1138 -30.90 13.73 2.24
C ASP A 1138 -30.58 12.58 3.22
N ASP A 1139 -29.51 12.67 4.03
CA ASP A 1139 -29.17 11.70 5.07
C ASP A 1139 -29.57 12.11 6.50
N ALA A 1140 -30.17 13.30 6.66
CA ALA A 1140 -30.73 13.81 7.90
C ALA A 1140 -29.79 13.75 9.13
N VAL A 1141 -28.53 14.16 8.94
CA VAL A 1141 -27.53 14.16 10.03
C VAL A 1141 -27.66 15.44 10.87
N HIS A 1142 -28.69 15.51 11.72
CA HIS A 1142 -28.93 16.61 12.66
C HIS A 1142 -29.50 16.10 14.00
N LEU A 1143 -29.50 16.95 15.05
CA LEU A 1143 -29.89 16.55 16.41
C LEU A 1143 -31.33 16.01 16.48
N THR A 1144 -32.28 16.68 15.81
CA THR A 1144 -33.70 16.24 15.80
C THR A 1144 -33.87 14.81 15.27
N ALA A 1145 -33.19 14.48 14.18
CA ALA A 1145 -33.16 13.13 13.60
C ALA A 1145 -32.46 12.13 14.55
N ALA A 1146 -31.38 12.54 15.22
CA ALA A 1146 -30.69 11.70 16.20
C ALA A 1146 -31.59 11.31 17.38
N PHE A 1147 -32.46 12.21 17.86
CA PHE A 1147 -33.43 11.91 18.92
C PHE A 1147 -34.52 10.94 18.46
N GLN A 1148 -34.95 10.99 17.19
CA GLN A 1148 -35.84 9.97 16.65
C GLN A 1148 -35.17 8.59 16.58
N LEU A 1149 -33.92 8.51 16.11
CA LEU A 1149 -33.14 7.26 16.12
C LEU A 1149 -32.93 6.71 17.53
N LEU A 1150 -32.63 7.62 18.47
CA LEU A 1150 -32.46 7.29 19.88
C LEU A 1150 -33.73 6.66 20.45
N GLY A 1151 -34.89 7.16 20.06
CA GLY A 1151 -36.13 6.48 20.38
C GLY A 1151 -37.36 7.35 20.51
N PHE A 1152 -37.28 8.66 20.39
CA PHE A 1152 -38.45 9.52 20.62
C PHE A 1152 -39.41 9.50 19.42
N ARG A 1153 -40.70 9.21 19.67
CA ARG A 1153 -41.74 9.21 18.63
C ARG A 1153 -42.02 10.62 18.10
N HIS A 1154 -42.02 11.61 18.99
CA HIS A 1154 -42.25 13.01 18.72
C HIS A 1154 -41.01 13.82 19.14
N VAL A 1155 -40.51 14.66 18.23
CA VAL A 1155 -39.41 15.57 18.53
C VAL A 1155 -39.77 16.96 18.04
N VAL A 1156 -39.71 17.93 18.95
CA VAL A 1156 -39.83 19.36 18.63
C VAL A 1156 -38.42 19.94 18.55
N GLY A 1157 -38.11 20.61 17.44
CA GLY A 1157 -36.80 21.22 17.20
C GLY A 1157 -36.91 22.60 16.55
N SER A 1158 -35.76 23.20 16.27
CA SER A 1158 -35.64 24.54 15.67
C SER A 1158 -34.74 24.55 14.43
N LEU A 1159 -35.15 25.27 13.38
CA LEU A 1159 -34.39 25.44 12.12
C LEU A 1159 -33.20 26.40 12.25
N TRP A 1160 -33.20 27.27 13.26
CA TRP A 1160 -32.16 28.27 13.52
C TRP A 1160 -32.21 28.74 14.98
N PRO A 1161 -31.26 29.58 15.45
CA PRO A 1161 -31.25 30.06 16.82
C PRO A 1161 -32.51 30.88 17.17
N VAL A 1162 -33.13 30.54 18.29
CA VAL A 1162 -34.36 31.18 18.78
C VAL A 1162 -34.06 32.07 19.98
N SER A 1163 -34.86 33.12 20.18
CA SER A 1163 -34.64 34.03 21.30
C SER A 1163 -35.13 33.43 22.62
N ASP A 1164 -34.38 33.69 23.69
CA ASP A 1164 -34.58 33.12 25.02
C ASP A 1164 -35.99 33.38 25.58
N GLY A 1165 -36.49 34.62 25.48
CA GLY A 1165 -37.85 34.97 25.92
C GLY A 1165 -38.95 34.28 25.11
N THR A 1166 -38.71 33.98 23.84
CA THR A 1166 -39.71 33.32 22.98
C THR A 1166 -39.76 31.81 23.19
N ALA A 1167 -38.66 31.21 23.63
CA ALA A 1167 -38.62 29.81 24.05
C ALA A 1167 -39.51 29.58 25.29
N VAL A 1168 -39.45 30.47 26.28
CA VAL A 1168 -40.33 30.44 27.48
C VAL A 1168 -41.82 30.50 27.09
N ASP A 1169 -42.18 31.44 26.22
CA ASP A 1169 -43.57 31.60 25.76
C ASP A 1169 -44.07 30.38 24.95
N LEU A 1170 -43.19 29.79 24.13
CA LEU A 1170 -43.47 28.56 23.38
C LEU A 1170 -43.70 27.39 24.33
N ALA A 1171 -42.79 27.17 25.29
CA ALA A 1171 -42.88 26.07 26.25
C ALA A 1171 -44.16 26.17 27.09
N ASP A 1172 -44.51 27.36 27.60
CA ASP A 1172 -45.74 27.58 28.36
C ASP A 1172 -46.98 27.20 27.55
N THR A 1173 -47.07 27.66 26.30
CA THR A 1173 -48.22 27.37 25.43
C THR A 1173 -48.27 25.90 25.01
N LEU A 1174 -47.11 25.30 24.69
CA LEU A 1174 -47.00 23.91 24.30
C LEU A 1174 -47.47 22.98 25.42
N TYR A 1175 -46.87 23.10 26.62
CA TYR A 1175 -47.22 22.22 27.75
C TYR A 1175 -48.61 22.50 28.31
N HIS A 1176 -49.11 23.74 28.22
CA HIS A 1176 -50.52 24.03 28.51
C HIS A 1176 -51.45 23.17 27.64
N HIS A 1177 -51.22 23.10 26.33
CA HIS A 1177 -52.06 22.28 25.44
C HIS A 1177 -51.83 20.78 25.60
N LEU A 1178 -50.60 20.33 25.86
CA LEU A 1178 -50.29 18.91 26.07
C LEU A 1178 -50.89 18.33 27.36
N THR A 1179 -51.27 19.16 28.32
CA THR A 1179 -51.76 18.74 29.66
C THR A 1179 -53.17 19.25 29.98
N GLY A 1180 -53.84 19.90 29.01
CA GLY A 1180 -55.14 20.56 29.27
C GLY A 1180 -55.06 21.63 30.36
N GLY A 1181 -53.94 22.36 30.43
CA GLY A 1181 -53.64 23.36 31.46
C GLY A 1181 -53.23 22.75 32.80
N GLY A 1182 -52.55 21.60 32.79
CA GLY A 1182 -52.14 20.85 33.98
C GLY A 1182 -53.25 20.01 34.62
N ARG A 1183 -54.38 19.84 33.93
CA ARG A 1183 -55.55 19.09 34.43
C ARG A 1183 -55.54 17.62 34.01
N GLN A 1184 -54.73 17.28 33.00
CA GLN A 1184 -54.60 15.95 32.43
C GLN A 1184 -53.11 15.55 32.39
N PRO A 1185 -52.81 14.24 32.41
CA PRO A 1185 -51.47 13.76 32.11
C PRO A 1185 -50.98 14.26 30.76
N LEU A 1186 -49.66 14.36 30.59
CA LEU A 1186 -49.06 14.78 29.32
C LEU A 1186 -49.44 13.82 28.18
N ASP A 1187 -50.09 14.35 27.16
CA ASP A 1187 -50.46 13.64 25.94
C ASP A 1187 -49.52 14.01 24.79
N ALA A 1188 -48.52 13.16 24.53
CA ALA A 1188 -47.56 13.37 23.45
C ALA A 1188 -48.19 13.30 22.05
N THR A 1189 -49.36 12.66 21.87
CA THR A 1189 -50.00 12.54 20.55
C THR A 1189 -50.51 13.90 20.03
N ALA A 1190 -50.82 14.82 20.94
CA ALA A 1190 -51.24 16.18 20.63
C ALA A 1190 -50.08 17.15 20.27
N THR A 1191 -48.82 16.68 20.25
CA THR A 1191 -47.62 17.54 20.09
C THR A 1191 -47.67 18.42 18.84
N ALA A 1192 -48.02 17.88 17.68
CA ALA A 1192 -48.06 18.66 16.44
C ALA A 1192 -49.09 19.81 16.52
N THR A 1193 -50.28 19.53 17.05
CA THR A 1193 -51.35 20.52 17.22
C THR A 1193 -51.01 21.55 18.29
N ALA A 1194 -50.42 21.11 19.41
CA ALA A 1194 -49.98 21.99 20.48
C ALA A 1194 -48.87 22.97 20.01
N LEU A 1195 -47.89 22.45 19.25
CA LEU A 1195 -46.85 23.29 18.65
C LEU A 1195 -47.43 24.28 17.63
N HIS A 1196 -48.33 23.81 16.76
CA HIS A 1196 -49.01 24.66 15.79
C HIS A 1196 -49.72 25.85 16.44
N ARG A 1197 -50.45 25.62 17.54
CA ARG A 1197 -51.10 26.69 18.33
C ARG A 1197 -50.08 27.66 18.93
N ALA A 1198 -48.99 27.14 19.50
CA ALA A 1198 -47.92 27.97 20.05
C ALA A 1198 -47.27 28.87 18.96
N VAL A 1199 -46.99 28.33 17.78
CA VAL A 1199 -46.44 29.09 16.65
C VAL A 1199 -47.43 30.13 16.13
N ARG A 1200 -48.74 29.83 16.03
CA ARG A 1200 -49.77 30.81 15.67
C ARG A 1200 -49.84 31.96 16.69
N ALA A 1201 -49.76 31.66 17.98
CA ALA A 1201 -49.75 32.67 19.04
C ALA A 1201 -48.51 33.59 18.94
N LEU A 1202 -47.33 33.02 18.71
CA LEU A 1202 -46.10 33.80 18.50
C LEU A 1202 -46.18 34.66 17.24
N ARG A 1203 -46.72 34.15 16.13
CA ARG A 1203 -46.94 34.92 14.90
C ARG A 1203 -47.88 36.10 15.12
N ALA A 1204 -48.97 35.91 15.86
CA ALA A 1204 -49.92 36.97 16.18
C ALA A 1204 -49.26 38.11 16.99
N ARG A 1205 -48.34 37.76 17.90
CA ARG A 1205 -47.59 38.72 18.72
C ARG A 1205 -46.44 39.39 17.97
N PHE A 1206 -45.76 38.67 17.08
CA PHE A 1206 -44.57 39.13 16.35
C PHE A 1206 -44.69 38.98 14.82
N PRO A 1207 -45.71 39.60 14.18
CA PRO A 1207 -45.99 39.35 12.76
C PRO A 1207 -44.88 39.85 11.81
N ALA A 1208 -44.14 40.90 12.21
CA ALA A 1208 -43.05 41.46 11.40
C ALA A 1208 -41.68 40.79 11.62
N ALA A 1209 -41.61 39.74 12.45
CA ALA A 1209 -40.37 39.04 12.80
C ALA A 1209 -40.53 37.52 12.60
N PRO A 1210 -40.64 37.03 11.35
CA PRO A 1210 -40.81 35.60 11.05
C PRO A 1210 -39.77 34.70 11.70
N THR A 1211 -38.54 35.18 11.85
CA THR A 1211 -37.47 34.42 12.53
C THR A 1211 -37.77 34.06 14.00
N VAL A 1212 -38.75 34.72 14.64
CA VAL A 1212 -39.16 34.43 16.03
C VAL A 1212 -40.09 33.22 16.12
N TRP A 1213 -40.92 32.98 15.11
CA TRP A 1213 -41.99 31.98 15.18
C TRP A 1213 -41.88 30.87 14.14
N ALA A 1214 -41.32 31.14 12.95
CA ALA A 1214 -41.19 30.17 11.86
C ALA A 1214 -40.04 29.15 12.07
N ALA A 1215 -39.31 29.26 13.17
CA ALA A 1215 -38.16 28.41 13.45
C ALA A 1215 -38.57 27.01 13.93
N TYR A 1216 -39.71 26.89 14.60
CA TYR A 1216 -40.10 25.69 15.34
C TYR A 1216 -40.81 24.68 14.45
N LEU A 1217 -40.43 23.42 14.57
CA LEU A 1217 -41.07 22.32 13.82
C LEU A 1217 -41.26 21.08 14.68
N HIS A 1218 -42.23 20.27 14.27
CA HIS A 1218 -42.48 18.94 14.83
C HIS A 1218 -42.04 17.88 13.82
N THR A 1219 -41.28 16.88 14.29
CA THR A 1219 -40.94 15.66 13.55
C THR A 1219 -41.48 14.44 14.30
N GLY A 1220 -42.15 13.51 13.61
CA GLY A 1220 -42.68 12.34 14.29
C GLY A 1220 -44.00 11.81 13.74
N ALA A 1221 -44.49 10.79 14.43
CA ALA A 1221 -45.70 10.03 14.11
C ALA A 1221 -46.96 10.88 13.97
#